data_AF-A0A095CBC1-F1
#
_entry.id   AF-A0A095CBC1-F1
#
_cell.length_a   1.000
_cell.length_b   1.000
_cell.length_c   1.000
_cell.angle_alpha   90.00
_cell.angle_beta   90.00
_cell.angle_gamma   90.00
#
_symmetry.space_group_name_H-M   'P 1'
#
loop_
_entity.id
_entity.type
_entity.pdbx_description
1 polymer ?
#
loop_
_entity_poly.entity_id
_entity_poly.type
_entity_poly.pdbx_seq_one_letter_code
_entity_poly.pdbx_strand_id
1 'polypeptide(L)'
;MAPIIETAITLLAIAGSVAEAKPLRTPGRHAPPGVADVLASSKRSLHSLLARYYGTAHGLSKPPSLPTKRDTSLPEGWSTFGCVAESYDERLLQGFAFSSSSLTPLLCVTECAKLGYTMAGTEYGDECYCGDNFEGNGGGMASSSVCNMPCEGDTSEVCGTSWYLNLYTYNSSALPLCTGATSTVSAAVEETSSLLSTYYSYSESSITATATISSGAIETAGSVTDNVSGDAASATASTTSSAATATSTYPIHEDSDDSSDWYALGCGLDSEDRLLSSYFIRLDNMTVDSCLTICEDRGYMYGGLEYSDECYCGNSLPSSTSYDSNRCDMSCAGDSEDTCGGTWAIELFKLISSPSSTYVDSMSTDSATTTLVTSTDTASATSVASIINSASAVTVTSGYASEAATVTESTTTSVSVIAPTSTTSTESTASAASTSVPSSSSTHQVWAHYMVGNTYPYTASNWASDISAALTAGIDGFALNMGSDDWQPARIADAYSVAASTGFKLFLSLDMTVLSCSSSSDAASLVSIVQKYASATAQATHEGKILVSTFAGSDCAFSWQTDFVDALSSAGIDIFFIPSIFSDISTFSSNTWMDGELNWNSGWPMGTNDITVASDDAYMAALGSKEYMPAVSPFFYTHFGANSWNKNWLYRSDDWLYCTRWEDIIAMRDSVKMTEILTWNDYGESSYIGPIDGALPAGSETFVDGFTHTALYSLTYYYATAFKTGAYPAITADEIIMWARPHPHDATASSDSIGRPTGWSYTDDYLYAVAMTTDAATVTLTSGSTTETFSVSAGLTKLKIALSAGSISGSISRSGNTVASYDAGSTFTYTTSPTTYNFNYFVGSSSS
;
A
#
# COMPACT_ATOMS: atom_id res chain seq x y z
N MET A 1 -6.75 13.68 -25.43
CA MET A 1 -7.42 14.99 -25.54
C MET A 1 -6.34 16.07 -25.40
N ALA A 2 -5.86 16.66 -26.50
CA ALA A 2 -4.58 17.38 -26.51
C ALA A 2 -4.60 18.89 -26.12
N PRO A 3 -5.58 19.73 -26.51
CA PRO A 3 -5.42 21.20 -26.45
C PRO A 3 -5.70 21.83 -25.07
N ILE A 4 -6.03 21.04 -24.04
CA ILE A 4 -6.40 21.56 -22.71
C ILE A 4 -5.15 21.73 -21.82
N ILE A 5 -4.14 20.87 -21.98
CA ILE A 5 -2.92 20.85 -21.15
C ILE A 5 -2.10 22.14 -21.33
N GLU A 6 -2.02 22.63 -22.57
CA GLU A 6 -1.27 23.84 -22.97
C GLU A 6 -1.75 25.12 -22.25
N THR A 7 -3.05 25.18 -21.92
CA THR A 7 -3.67 26.35 -21.28
C THR A 7 -3.30 26.44 -19.79
N ALA A 8 -3.19 25.31 -19.08
CA ALA A 8 -2.91 25.28 -17.64
C ALA A 8 -1.49 25.77 -17.32
N ILE A 9 -0.50 25.32 -18.10
CA ILE A 9 0.91 25.70 -17.92
C ILE A 9 1.11 27.21 -18.16
N THR A 10 0.45 27.75 -19.19
CA THR A 10 0.54 29.19 -19.51
C THR A 10 -0.09 30.08 -18.42
N LEU A 11 -1.18 29.64 -17.77
CA LEU A 11 -1.80 30.39 -16.68
C LEU A 11 -0.95 30.40 -15.40
N LEU A 12 -0.28 29.29 -15.07
CA LEU A 12 0.60 29.20 -13.89
C LEU A 12 1.85 30.09 -14.04
N ALA A 13 2.38 30.25 -15.26
CA ALA A 13 3.55 31.11 -15.51
C ALA A 13 3.28 32.62 -15.38
N ILE A 14 2.02 33.06 -15.52
CA ILE A 14 1.65 34.49 -15.58
C ILE A 14 1.20 35.04 -14.20
N ALA A 15 0.69 34.19 -13.32
CA ALA A 15 0.06 34.58 -12.05
C ALA A 15 1.04 34.61 -10.86
N GLY A 16 1.98 35.55 -10.86
CA GLY A 16 2.98 35.74 -9.80
C GLY A 16 2.44 36.28 -8.45
N SER A 17 1.42 35.65 -7.88
CA SER A 17 0.79 36.07 -6.61
C SER A 17 -0.03 34.99 -5.91
N VAL A 18 0.63 34.11 -5.13
CA VAL A 18 0.00 33.41 -3.99
C VAL A 18 0.94 33.50 -2.79
N ALA A 19 0.42 33.95 -1.65
CA ALA A 19 1.09 33.86 -0.36
C ALA A 19 0.38 32.81 0.51
N GLU A 20 1.14 32.10 1.35
CA GLU A 20 0.65 31.14 2.36
C GLU A 20 -0.15 29.93 1.85
N ALA A 21 0.53 29.00 1.15
CA ALA A 21 0.13 27.60 1.15
C ALA A 21 0.95 26.82 2.19
N LYS A 22 0.29 26.01 3.03
CA LYS A 22 0.96 25.15 4.05
C LYS A 22 1.09 23.72 3.52
N PRO A 23 2.20 23.00 3.80
CA PRO A 23 2.41 21.66 3.27
C PRO A 23 1.47 20.63 3.92
N LEU A 24 0.98 19.68 3.10
CA LEU A 24 0.16 18.55 3.54
C LEU A 24 1.04 17.52 4.28
N ARG A 25 0.69 17.20 5.53
CA ARG A 25 1.36 16.18 6.36
C ARG A 25 0.37 15.25 7.07
N THR A 26 -0.51 14.63 6.30
CA THR A 26 -1.29 13.44 6.70
C THR A 26 -1.79 12.70 5.45
N PRO A 27 -1.91 11.36 5.46
CA PRO A 27 -2.63 10.62 4.41
C PRO A 27 -4.13 11.00 4.43
N GLY A 28 -4.77 11.04 3.27
CA GLY A 28 -6.23 11.25 3.18
C GLY A 28 -6.73 12.29 2.16
N ARG A 29 -5.86 12.93 1.37
CA ARG A 29 -6.30 13.70 0.19
C ARG A 29 -5.86 13.02 -1.08
N HIS A 30 -6.79 12.80 -2.00
CA HIS A 30 -6.47 12.54 -3.39
C HIS A 30 -6.11 13.86 -4.07
N ALA A 31 -5.01 13.89 -4.82
CA ALA A 31 -4.89 14.90 -5.87
C ALA A 31 -5.94 14.60 -6.95
N PRO A 32 -6.51 15.61 -7.64
CA PRO A 32 -7.46 15.35 -8.73
C PRO A 32 -6.78 14.49 -9.82
N PRO A 33 -7.48 13.58 -10.52
CA PRO A 33 -6.85 12.48 -11.27
C PRO A 33 -5.69 12.90 -12.20
N GLY A 34 -5.88 13.91 -13.06
CA GLY A 34 -4.83 14.41 -13.96
C GLY A 34 -3.67 15.18 -13.27
N VAL A 35 -3.69 15.30 -11.95
CA VAL A 35 -2.59 15.76 -11.09
C VAL A 35 -2.04 14.59 -10.26
N ALA A 36 -2.88 13.63 -9.85
CA ALA A 36 -2.42 12.37 -9.26
C ALA A 36 -1.54 11.58 -10.23
N ASP A 37 -1.92 11.49 -11.51
CA ASP A 37 -1.12 10.85 -12.56
C ASP A 37 0.27 11.49 -12.68
N VAL A 38 0.35 12.83 -12.64
CA VAL A 38 1.60 13.61 -12.74
C VAL A 38 2.44 13.55 -11.45
N LEU A 39 1.80 13.43 -10.28
CA LEU A 39 2.47 13.24 -8.99
C LEU A 39 2.91 11.78 -8.75
N ALA A 40 2.37 10.83 -9.51
CA ALA A 40 2.72 9.41 -9.45
C ALA A 40 3.72 8.99 -10.54
N SER A 41 3.80 9.71 -11.66
CA SER A 41 4.70 9.40 -12.79
C SER A 41 6.17 9.77 -12.54
N SER A 42 6.45 10.84 -11.78
CA SER A 42 7.81 11.36 -11.60
C SER A 42 8.21 11.51 -10.13
N LYS A 43 9.17 10.69 -9.68
CA LYS A 43 9.63 10.67 -8.27
C LYS A 43 10.26 11.99 -7.80
N ARG A 44 10.65 12.87 -8.73
CA ARG A 44 11.26 14.18 -8.45
C ARG A 44 10.27 15.35 -8.34
N SER A 45 9.01 15.18 -8.72
CA SER A 45 8.11 16.32 -8.97
C SER A 45 7.51 17.01 -7.73
N LEU A 46 7.71 16.48 -6.52
CA LEU A 46 7.25 17.15 -5.29
C LEU A 46 8.37 17.89 -4.55
N HIS A 47 9.46 17.21 -4.14
CA HIS A 47 10.54 17.87 -3.38
C HIS A 47 11.22 18.99 -4.17
N SER A 48 11.66 18.69 -5.40
CA SER A 48 12.39 19.65 -6.24
C SER A 48 11.48 20.74 -6.86
N LEU A 49 10.16 20.61 -6.73
CA LEU A 49 9.19 21.66 -7.08
C LEU A 49 8.94 22.60 -5.89
N LEU A 50 8.75 22.03 -4.68
CA LEU A 50 8.61 22.79 -3.44
C LEU A 50 9.88 23.59 -3.12
N ALA A 51 11.06 22.98 -3.23
CA ALA A 51 12.33 23.65 -3.00
C ALA A 51 12.59 24.80 -4.00
N ARG A 52 12.15 24.67 -5.26
CA ARG A 52 12.22 25.76 -6.25
C ARG A 52 11.26 26.91 -5.95
N TYR A 53 10.07 26.64 -5.39
CA TYR A 53 9.08 27.68 -5.10
C TYR A 53 9.32 28.41 -3.77
N TYR A 54 9.89 27.72 -2.76
CA TYR A 54 10.13 28.29 -1.43
C TYR A 54 11.61 28.62 -1.13
N GLY A 55 12.55 28.16 -1.96
CA GLY A 55 13.98 28.29 -1.69
C GLY A 55 14.35 27.60 -0.37
N THR A 56 15.23 28.25 0.43
CA THR A 56 15.63 27.76 1.76
C THR A 56 14.61 28.03 2.88
N ALA A 57 13.41 28.53 2.54
CA ALA A 57 12.35 28.71 3.53
C ALA A 57 11.74 27.35 3.95
N HIS A 58 11.07 27.34 5.10
CA HIS A 58 10.41 26.15 5.68
C HIS A 58 11.30 24.94 5.97
N GLY A 59 12.62 25.07 5.86
CA GLY A 59 13.58 24.01 6.21
C GLY A 59 13.83 22.99 5.09
N LEU A 60 13.51 23.34 3.84
CA LEU A 60 13.88 22.55 2.67
C LEU A 60 15.27 22.96 2.15
N SER A 61 16.09 21.97 1.78
CA SER A 61 17.31 22.15 0.98
C SER A 61 16.93 22.65 -0.43
N LYS A 62 17.80 23.45 -1.10
CA LYS A 62 17.87 23.30 -2.57
C LYS A 62 18.43 21.89 -2.80
N PRO A 63 17.85 21.05 -3.68
CA PRO A 63 18.51 19.82 -4.07
C PRO A 63 19.94 20.10 -4.51
N PRO A 64 20.87 19.13 -4.37
CA PRO A 64 22.15 19.21 -5.06
C PRO A 64 21.92 19.54 -6.55
N SER A 65 22.72 20.45 -7.10
CA SER A 65 22.78 20.59 -8.56
C SER A 65 23.20 19.25 -9.13
N LEU A 66 22.45 18.70 -10.08
CA LEU A 66 22.83 17.47 -10.79
C LEU A 66 24.29 17.60 -11.24
N PRO A 67 25.16 16.58 -11.04
CA PRO A 67 26.61 16.76 -11.15
C PRO A 67 27.04 17.44 -12.45
N THR A 68 27.48 18.70 -12.35
CA THR A 68 27.87 19.57 -13.48
C THR A 68 29.20 19.16 -14.14
N LYS A 69 29.58 17.89 -13.94
CA LYS A 69 30.80 17.26 -14.41
C LYS A 69 30.63 15.75 -14.31
N ARG A 70 30.97 15.02 -15.38
CA ARG A 70 31.06 13.56 -15.41
C ARG A 70 31.86 13.06 -14.21
N ASP A 71 31.21 12.29 -13.33
CA ASP A 71 31.90 11.50 -12.32
C ASP A 71 32.26 10.13 -12.91
N THR A 72 33.48 9.69 -12.61
CA THR A 72 34.02 8.36 -12.94
C THR A 72 34.54 7.65 -11.69
N SER A 73 34.23 8.18 -10.50
CA SER A 73 34.46 7.51 -9.24
C SER A 73 33.54 6.29 -9.10
N LEU A 74 34.09 5.16 -8.65
CA LEU A 74 33.31 3.95 -8.42
C LEU A 74 32.56 4.05 -7.08
N PRO A 75 31.42 3.35 -6.91
CA PRO A 75 30.67 3.36 -5.64
C PRO A 75 31.52 2.93 -4.45
N GLU A 76 31.23 3.45 -3.24
CA GLU A 76 32.09 3.22 -2.07
C GLU A 76 32.35 1.72 -1.83
N GLY A 77 33.62 1.36 -1.62
CA GLY A 77 34.05 -0.01 -1.40
C GLY A 77 34.34 -0.82 -2.67
N TRP A 78 34.03 -0.30 -3.86
CA TRP A 78 34.51 -0.85 -5.13
C TRP A 78 35.89 -0.31 -5.51
N SER A 79 36.68 -1.14 -6.18
CA SER A 79 37.98 -0.76 -6.71
C SER A 79 38.31 -1.51 -8.00
N THR A 80 39.08 -0.87 -8.88
CA THR A 80 39.62 -1.51 -10.09
C THR A 80 40.64 -2.58 -9.69
N PHE A 81 40.32 -3.83 -9.99
CA PHE A 81 41.23 -4.96 -9.83
C PHE A 81 42.26 -5.01 -10.96
N GLY A 82 41.80 -4.75 -12.19
CA GLY A 82 42.63 -4.64 -13.39
C GLY A 82 42.26 -5.64 -14.49
N CYS A 83 43.12 -5.73 -15.50
CA CYS A 83 42.87 -6.55 -16.69
C CYS A 83 43.06 -8.04 -16.41
N VAL A 84 42.05 -8.87 -16.70
CA VAL A 84 42.09 -10.33 -16.54
C VAL A 84 41.69 -11.03 -17.83
N ALA A 85 42.37 -12.12 -18.19
CA ALA A 85 42.04 -12.94 -19.34
C ALA A 85 40.83 -13.85 -19.07
N GLU A 86 39.92 -13.95 -20.05
CA GLU A 86 38.85 -14.95 -20.05
C GLU A 86 39.32 -16.32 -20.55
N SER A 87 38.46 -17.34 -20.42
CA SER A 87 38.67 -18.66 -21.06
C SER A 87 38.14 -18.64 -22.51
N TYR A 88 38.67 -19.52 -23.37
CA TYR A 88 38.27 -19.60 -24.79
C TYR A 88 37.00 -20.43 -25.03
N ASP A 89 36.48 -21.06 -23.98
CA ASP A 89 35.36 -22.01 -23.98
C ASP A 89 34.19 -21.58 -23.08
N GLU A 90 34.41 -20.69 -22.12
CA GLU A 90 33.39 -20.17 -21.20
C GLU A 90 33.73 -18.76 -20.67
N ARG A 91 32.70 -17.92 -20.41
CA ARG A 91 32.85 -16.59 -19.80
C ARG A 91 33.32 -16.72 -18.34
N LEU A 92 34.14 -15.78 -17.90
CA LEU A 92 34.77 -15.78 -16.57
C LEU A 92 33.79 -15.38 -15.45
N LEU A 93 32.88 -14.46 -15.74
CA LEU A 93 31.79 -14.05 -14.85
C LEU A 93 30.45 -14.46 -15.48
N GLN A 94 29.72 -15.37 -14.83
CA GLN A 94 28.49 -16.00 -15.38
C GLN A 94 27.20 -15.64 -14.62
N GLY A 95 27.20 -14.57 -13.82
CA GLY A 95 26.03 -14.16 -13.02
C GLY A 95 24.99 -13.39 -13.84
N PHE A 96 25.30 -12.14 -14.17
CA PHE A 96 24.46 -11.27 -15.01
C PHE A 96 25.32 -10.63 -16.10
N ALA A 97 24.72 -10.28 -17.24
CA ALA A 97 25.43 -9.64 -18.34
C ALA A 97 24.50 -8.78 -19.21
N PHE A 98 25.04 -7.70 -19.78
CA PHE A 98 24.38 -6.88 -20.79
C PHE A 98 25.41 -6.27 -21.75
N SER A 99 24.96 -5.74 -22.89
CA SER A 99 25.80 -4.85 -23.71
C SER A 99 25.07 -3.54 -24.04
N SER A 100 25.83 -2.46 -24.21
CA SER A 100 25.29 -1.11 -24.41
C SER A 100 26.34 -0.15 -25.01
N SER A 101 25.95 0.56 -26.06
CA SER A 101 26.72 1.71 -26.57
C SER A 101 26.74 2.93 -25.63
N SER A 102 26.16 2.80 -24.43
CA SER A 102 26.30 3.74 -23.31
C SER A 102 27.19 3.19 -22.18
N LEU A 103 27.94 2.10 -22.40
CA LEU A 103 28.73 1.46 -21.35
C LEU A 103 29.84 2.37 -20.81
N THR A 104 29.96 2.39 -19.49
CA THR A 104 31.14 2.88 -18.74
C THR A 104 31.47 1.87 -17.62
N PRO A 105 32.69 1.91 -17.05
CA PRO A 105 33.03 1.18 -15.83
C PRO A 105 32.04 1.44 -14.68
N LEU A 106 31.70 2.72 -14.47
CA LEU A 106 30.77 3.13 -13.42
C LEU A 106 29.39 2.51 -13.63
N LEU A 107 28.86 2.51 -14.86
CA LEU A 107 27.57 1.87 -15.16
C LEU A 107 27.62 0.36 -14.88
N CYS A 108 28.66 -0.33 -15.35
CA CYS A 108 28.80 -1.78 -15.13
C CYS A 108 28.90 -2.14 -13.64
N VAL A 109 29.80 -1.47 -12.91
CA VAL A 109 29.99 -1.66 -11.47
C VAL A 109 28.71 -1.36 -10.69
N THR A 110 27.99 -0.30 -11.05
CA THR A 110 26.74 0.09 -10.38
C THR A 110 25.65 -0.96 -10.55
N GLU A 111 25.43 -1.50 -11.76
CA GLU A 111 24.41 -2.54 -11.96
C GLU A 111 24.82 -3.88 -11.32
N CYS A 112 26.10 -4.28 -11.39
CA CYS A 112 26.55 -5.48 -10.68
C CYS A 112 26.38 -5.34 -9.15
N ALA A 113 26.70 -4.17 -8.58
CA ALA A 113 26.53 -3.89 -7.16
C ALA A 113 25.06 -3.91 -6.71
N LYS A 114 24.15 -3.30 -7.50
CA LYS A 114 22.69 -3.34 -7.26
C LYS A 114 22.14 -4.77 -7.23
N LEU A 115 22.67 -5.65 -8.09
CA LEU A 115 22.30 -7.06 -8.16
C LEU A 115 22.98 -7.93 -7.08
N GLY A 116 23.76 -7.33 -6.18
CA GLY A 116 24.42 -8.01 -5.06
C GLY A 116 25.72 -8.74 -5.42
N TYR A 117 26.21 -8.63 -6.66
CA TYR A 117 27.45 -9.26 -7.09
C TYR A 117 28.67 -8.52 -6.56
N THR A 118 29.71 -9.28 -6.19
CA THR A 118 30.96 -8.76 -5.63
C THR A 118 32.06 -8.49 -6.67
N MET A 119 31.85 -8.90 -7.93
CA MET A 119 32.72 -8.60 -9.07
C MET A 119 31.93 -8.06 -10.28
N ALA A 120 32.57 -7.16 -11.01
CA ALA A 120 32.08 -6.60 -12.27
C ALA A 120 33.23 -6.54 -13.29
N GLY A 121 32.97 -6.81 -14.56
CA GLY A 121 33.97 -6.79 -15.62
C GLY A 121 33.42 -6.18 -16.90
N THR A 122 34.14 -5.22 -17.48
CA THR A 122 33.80 -4.63 -18.78
C THR A 122 34.64 -5.23 -19.90
N GLU A 123 34.03 -5.53 -21.03
CA GLU A 123 34.66 -6.07 -22.24
C GLU A 123 34.26 -5.31 -23.51
N TYR A 124 35.08 -5.48 -24.55
CA TYR A 124 34.80 -5.14 -25.94
C TYR A 124 34.28 -3.71 -26.24
N GLY A 125 34.44 -2.77 -25.31
CA GLY A 125 33.90 -1.41 -25.42
C GLY A 125 32.43 -1.28 -24.98
N ASP A 126 31.58 -2.28 -25.25
CA ASP A 126 30.13 -2.23 -24.99
C ASP A 126 29.58 -3.32 -24.04
N GLU A 127 30.33 -4.37 -23.69
CA GLU A 127 29.85 -5.49 -22.87
C GLU A 127 30.17 -5.36 -21.35
N CYS A 128 29.22 -5.76 -20.50
CA CYS A 128 29.37 -5.82 -19.04
C CYS A 128 28.97 -7.20 -18.50
N TYR A 129 29.75 -7.71 -17.54
CA TYR A 129 29.57 -9.01 -16.89
C TYR A 129 29.70 -8.88 -15.36
N CYS A 130 28.83 -9.59 -14.62
CA CYS A 130 28.77 -9.60 -13.16
C CYS A 130 28.91 -11.03 -12.61
N GLY A 131 29.50 -11.17 -11.41
CA GLY A 131 29.57 -12.44 -10.71
C GLY A 131 30.23 -12.33 -9.33
N ASP A 132 30.33 -13.46 -8.61
CA ASP A 132 30.99 -13.54 -7.30
C ASP A 132 32.25 -14.40 -7.28
N ASN A 133 32.46 -15.18 -8.33
CA ASN A 133 33.59 -16.09 -8.51
C ASN A 133 34.01 -16.09 -9.98
N PHE A 134 35.24 -16.54 -10.24
CA PHE A 134 35.70 -16.88 -11.58
C PHE A 134 35.29 -18.31 -11.92
N GLU A 135 34.56 -18.48 -13.01
CA GLU A 135 34.27 -19.80 -13.59
C GLU A 135 35.28 -20.17 -14.68
N GLY A 136 35.51 -21.47 -14.86
CA GLY A 136 36.42 -22.00 -15.87
C GLY A 136 37.91 -21.81 -15.60
N ASN A 137 38.71 -21.77 -16.68
CA ASN A 137 40.19 -21.75 -16.62
C ASN A 137 40.82 -20.36 -16.86
N GLY A 138 40.02 -19.30 -16.84
CA GLY A 138 40.47 -17.91 -17.02
C GLY A 138 41.00 -17.25 -15.73
N GLY A 139 40.83 -15.93 -15.62
CA GLY A 139 41.19 -15.15 -14.42
C GLY A 139 42.67 -14.77 -14.32
N GLY A 140 43.46 -15.07 -15.36
CA GLY A 140 44.88 -14.71 -15.41
C GLY A 140 45.08 -13.20 -15.57
N MET A 141 45.69 -12.55 -14.58
CA MET A 141 46.07 -11.13 -14.63
C MET A 141 46.95 -10.82 -15.85
N ALA A 142 46.47 -9.91 -16.69
CA ALA A 142 47.14 -9.38 -17.86
C ALA A 142 47.76 -8.00 -17.58
N SER A 143 48.58 -7.50 -18.51
CA SER A 143 48.97 -6.09 -18.47
C SER A 143 47.75 -5.21 -18.68
N SER A 144 47.60 -4.12 -17.92
CA SER A 144 46.54 -3.13 -18.14
C SER A 144 46.56 -2.53 -19.56
N SER A 145 47.72 -2.57 -20.23
CA SER A 145 47.85 -2.21 -21.64
C SER A 145 47.16 -3.16 -22.64
N VAL A 146 46.58 -4.28 -22.18
CA VAL A 146 45.77 -5.20 -23.00
C VAL A 146 44.31 -4.75 -22.99
N CYS A 147 43.76 -4.45 -21.80
CA CYS A 147 42.43 -3.85 -21.63
C CYS A 147 42.48 -2.36 -22.00
N ASN A 148 42.65 -2.09 -23.29
CA ASN A 148 42.90 -0.76 -23.86
C ASN A 148 41.79 -0.31 -24.82
N MET A 149 40.70 -1.09 -24.95
CA MET A 149 39.56 -0.70 -25.77
C MET A 149 38.81 0.43 -25.05
N PRO A 150 38.60 1.60 -25.69
CA PRO A 150 37.79 2.66 -25.10
C PRO A 150 36.36 2.17 -24.89
N CYS A 151 35.70 2.61 -23.82
CA CYS A 151 34.28 2.32 -23.63
C CYS A 151 33.43 3.09 -24.67
N GLU A 152 32.32 2.51 -25.15
CA GLU A 152 31.45 3.21 -26.10
C GLU A 152 30.71 4.40 -25.46
N GLY A 153 30.33 4.29 -24.18
CA GLY A 153 29.73 5.39 -23.42
C GLY A 153 30.74 6.45 -22.96
N ASP A 154 32.01 6.09 -22.77
CA ASP A 154 33.09 7.06 -22.52
C ASP A 154 34.43 6.58 -23.12
N THR A 155 34.80 7.18 -24.25
CA THR A 155 36.09 6.89 -24.93
C THR A 155 37.34 7.40 -24.17
N SER A 156 37.18 8.05 -23.01
CA SER A 156 38.28 8.35 -22.08
C SER A 156 38.47 7.29 -20.98
N GLU A 157 37.52 6.35 -20.83
CA GLU A 157 37.61 5.17 -19.97
C GLU A 157 37.91 3.90 -20.80
N VAL A 158 38.28 2.80 -20.13
CA VAL A 158 38.68 1.54 -20.79
C VAL A 158 37.82 0.35 -20.37
N CYS A 159 37.21 -0.30 -21.37
CA CYS A 159 36.27 -1.41 -21.23
C CYS A 159 36.85 -2.67 -21.88
N GLY A 160 37.90 -3.21 -21.24
CA GLY A 160 38.50 -4.48 -21.62
C GLY A 160 39.14 -4.49 -23.01
N THR A 161 39.12 -5.67 -23.63
CA THR A 161 39.27 -5.95 -25.07
C THR A 161 38.82 -7.40 -25.31
N SER A 162 38.75 -7.89 -26.56
CA SER A 162 38.31 -9.26 -26.84
C SER A 162 39.07 -10.32 -26.04
N TRP A 163 38.35 -11.10 -25.22
CA TRP A 163 38.82 -12.12 -24.27
C TRP A 163 39.60 -11.58 -23.05
N TYR A 164 39.45 -10.29 -22.72
CA TYR A 164 40.03 -9.68 -21.52
C TYR A 164 39.07 -8.68 -20.87
N LEU A 165 38.55 -9.03 -19.69
CA LEU A 165 37.76 -8.13 -18.85
C LEU A 165 38.66 -7.10 -18.17
N ASN A 166 38.26 -5.83 -18.17
CA ASN A 166 38.75 -4.89 -17.17
C ASN A 166 37.89 -5.08 -15.91
N LEU A 167 38.48 -5.63 -14.84
CA LEU A 167 37.76 -6.13 -13.68
C LEU A 167 37.76 -5.13 -12.52
N TYR A 168 36.66 -5.12 -11.79
CA TYR A 168 36.38 -4.35 -10.59
C TYR A 168 35.84 -5.29 -9.51
N THR A 169 36.18 -5.01 -8.25
CA THR A 169 35.81 -5.86 -7.11
C THR A 169 35.37 -5.04 -5.91
N TYR A 170 34.32 -5.48 -5.23
CA TYR A 170 33.91 -4.96 -3.93
C TYR A 170 34.87 -5.41 -2.82
N ASN A 171 34.80 -4.73 -1.68
CA ASN A 171 35.71 -4.74 -0.52
C ASN A 171 36.06 -6.15 0.06
N SER A 172 36.89 -6.93 -0.64
CA SER A 172 37.31 -8.28 -0.22
C SER A 172 38.72 -8.30 0.35
N SER A 173 38.85 -8.65 1.64
CA SER A 173 40.14 -8.97 2.24
C SER A 173 40.62 -10.37 1.81
N ALA A 174 41.34 -10.39 0.69
CA ALA A 174 41.92 -11.55 0.00
C ALA A 174 40.93 -12.43 -0.81
N LEU A 175 41.28 -12.61 -2.09
CA LEU A 175 40.77 -13.69 -2.94
C LEU A 175 41.16 -15.07 -2.35
N PRO A 176 40.38 -16.13 -2.62
CA PRO A 176 40.84 -17.50 -2.46
C PRO A 176 42.05 -17.76 -3.39
N LEU A 177 43.25 -17.88 -2.83
CA LEU A 177 44.40 -18.41 -3.57
C LEU A 177 44.10 -19.85 -3.99
N CYS A 178 44.33 -20.19 -5.25
CA CYS A 178 44.11 -21.53 -5.81
C CYS A 178 45.07 -22.59 -5.21
N THR A 179 44.77 -23.07 -3.99
CA THR A 179 45.57 -24.09 -3.30
C THR A 179 45.13 -25.50 -3.66
N GLY A 180 45.21 -25.84 -4.96
CA GLY A 180 45.08 -27.20 -5.48
C GLY A 180 46.28 -28.08 -5.13
N ALA A 181 46.54 -28.30 -3.84
CA ALA A 181 47.64 -29.14 -3.37
C ALA A 181 47.40 -30.62 -3.72
N THR A 182 48.29 -31.20 -4.52
CA THR A 182 48.13 -32.56 -5.05
C THR A 182 48.28 -33.63 -3.96
N SER A 183 47.49 -34.69 -4.07
CA SER A 183 47.72 -35.97 -3.39
C SER A 183 47.21 -37.12 -4.25
N THR A 184 48.14 -37.77 -4.94
CA THR A 184 47.89 -38.79 -5.97
C THR A 184 47.66 -40.17 -5.38
N VAL A 185 46.62 -40.87 -5.83
CA VAL A 185 46.63 -42.34 -5.97
C VAL A 185 46.02 -42.69 -7.32
N SER A 186 46.69 -43.55 -8.09
CA SER A 186 46.38 -43.79 -9.50
C SER A 186 45.27 -44.81 -9.74
N ALA A 187 44.44 -44.54 -10.75
CA ALA A 187 43.77 -45.57 -11.55
C ALA A 187 43.78 -45.12 -13.02
N ALA A 188 44.15 -46.00 -13.95
CA ALA A 188 44.19 -45.72 -15.37
C ALA A 188 42.89 -46.15 -16.07
N VAL A 189 42.52 -45.48 -17.15
CA VAL A 189 41.52 -45.96 -18.10
C VAL A 189 42.00 -45.67 -19.52
N GLU A 190 41.80 -46.62 -20.43
CA GLU A 190 42.22 -46.55 -21.84
C GLU A 190 41.15 -45.87 -22.72
N GLU A 191 41.51 -45.60 -23.98
CA GLU A 191 40.56 -45.20 -25.02
C GLU A 191 39.45 -46.25 -25.23
N THR A 192 38.26 -45.83 -25.64
CA THR A 192 37.85 -45.95 -27.07
C THR A 192 36.45 -45.39 -27.33
N SER A 193 36.24 -44.89 -28.54
CA SER A 193 34.94 -44.48 -29.07
C SER A 193 34.30 -45.60 -29.90
N SER A 194 32.97 -45.77 -29.84
CA SER A 194 32.21 -46.31 -30.98
C SER A 194 30.69 -46.04 -30.94
N LEU A 195 30.27 -45.06 -31.77
CA LEU A 195 29.24 -45.16 -32.81
C LEU A 195 27.88 -45.87 -32.52
N LEU A 196 26.78 -45.09 -32.66
CA LEU A 196 25.81 -45.12 -33.79
C LEU A 196 25.52 -46.49 -34.48
N SER A 197 24.30 -46.81 -34.97
CA SER A 197 23.47 -45.94 -35.82
C SER A 197 22.07 -46.51 -36.24
N THR A 198 21.18 -45.62 -36.72
CA THR A 198 20.26 -45.74 -37.90
C THR A 198 19.06 -46.71 -37.95
N TYR A 199 17.85 -46.17 -38.21
CA TYR A 199 16.98 -46.41 -39.41
C TYR A 199 15.79 -45.38 -39.42
N TYR A 200 15.71 -44.41 -40.34
CA TYR A 200 15.02 -44.41 -41.68
C TYR A 200 13.46 -44.27 -41.62
N SER A 201 12.74 -43.53 -42.50
CA SER A 201 13.09 -42.61 -43.63
C SER A 201 11.84 -42.06 -44.39
N TYR A 202 12.04 -41.09 -45.30
CA TYR A 202 11.18 -40.64 -46.44
C TYR A 202 10.00 -39.66 -46.17
N SER A 203 9.66 -38.68 -47.03
CA SER A 203 10.28 -38.21 -48.32
C SER A 203 9.85 -36.79 -48.78
N GLU A 204 10.84 -35.98 -49.21
CA GLU A 204 10.91 -35.22 -50.50
C GLU A 204 9.91 -34.08 -50.90
N SER A 205 10.25 -33.05 -51.72
CA SER A 205 11.46 -32.70 -52.53
C SER A 205 11.76 -31.17 -52.60
N SER A 206 12.97 -30.82 -53.10
CA SER A 206 13.30 -29.84 -54.19
C SER A 206 13.97 -28.45 -53.99
N ILE A 207 15.31 -28.43 -54.21
CA ILE A 207 16.09 -27.62 -55.22
C ILE A 207 16.72 -26.22 -54.91
N THR A 208 18.08 -26.17 -55.01
CA THR A 208 19.07 -25.02 -55.15
C THR A 208 19.17 -23.93 -54.07
N ALA A 209 20.33 -23.49 -53.50
CA ALA A 209 21.78 -23.44 -53.85
C ALA A 209 22.20 -22.22 -54.74
N THR A 210 23.37 -21.55 -54.63
CA THR A 210 24.66 -21.71 -53.87
C THR A 210 25.23 -20.27 -53.58
N ALA A 211 26.39 -19.91 -52.97
CA ALA A 211 27.75 -20.48 -52.68
C ALA A 211 28.25 -20.02 -51.26
N THR A 212 29.40 -20.36 -50.62
CA THR A 212 30.84 -20.66 -50.93
C THR A 212 31.71 -19.39 -51.20
N ILE A 213 32.93 -19.16 -50.67
CA ILE A 213 34.08 -20.07 -50.40
C ILE A 213 34.97 -19.73 -49.15
N SER A 214 35.24 -20.76 -48.34
CA SER A 214 36.48 -21.21 -47.64
C SER A 214 37.76 -20.34 -47.45
N SER A 215 38.21 -20.29 -46.19
CA SER A 215 39.55 -20.64 -45.63
C SER A 215 40.89 -20.51 -46.41
N GLY A 216 41.92 -20.01 -45.73
CA GLY A 216 43.36 -20.23 -46.01
C GLY A 216 44.16 -20.31 -44.69
N ALA A 217 45.34 -20.96 -44.66
CA ALA A 217 45.99 -21.40 -43.40
C ALA A 217 47.48 -21.01 -43.22
N ILE A 218 47.83 -20.75 -41.96
CA ILE A 218 49.08 -21.02 -41.20
C ILE A 218 50.39 -21.28 -41.96
N GLU A 219 51.44 -20.52 -41.63
CA GLU A 219 52.81 -21.05 -41.39
C GLU A 219 53.51 -20.34 -40.20
N THR A 220 53.82 -21.13 -39.16
CA THR A 220 55.18 -21.46 -38.66
C THR A 220 56.34 -20.44 -38.81
N ALA A 221 57.25 -20.19 -37.86
CA ALA A 221 57.34 -20.34 -36.38
C ALA A 221 58.66 -19.68 -35.89
N GLY A 222 58.83 -19.42 -34.59
CA GLY A 222 60.10 -19.01 -33.96
C GLY A 222 60.09 -19.20 -32.44
N SER A 223 61.16 -19.74 -31.86
CA SER A 223 61.25 -20.18 -30.45
C SER A 223 62.64 -19.88 -29.84
N VAL A 224 62.89 -20.30 -28.58
CA VAL A 224 64.17 -20.34 -27.83
C VAL A 224 64.61 -18.99 -27.19
N THR A 225 64.91 -18.83 -25.88
CA THR A 225 64.90 -19.72 -24.67
C THR A 225 65.06 -18.92 -23.35
N ASP A 226 64.65 -19.51 -22.21
CA ASP A 226 65.29 -19.53 -20.85
C ASP A 226 65.54 -18.26 -20.00
N ASN A 227 65.60 -18.27 -18.63
CA ASN A 227 65.19 -19.18 -17.52
C ASN A 227 65.61 -18.55 -16.14
N VAL A 228 65.22 -19.16 -15.00
CA VAL A 228 65.83 -19.14 -13.62
C VAL A 228 65.26 -18.19 -12.52
N SER A 229 64.41 -18.78 -11.66
CA SER A 229 64.39 -18.90 -10.17
C SER A 229 64.89 -17.80 -9.18
N GLY A 230 64.30 -17.75 -7.96
CA GLY A 230 65.01 -17.12 -6.81
C GLY A 230 64.46 -17.03 -5.36
N ASP A 231 63.82 -18.07 -4.78
CA ASP A 231 63.83 -18.37 -3.30
C ASP A 231 63.10 -17.44 -2.27
N ALA A 232 63.00 -17.88 -1.00
CA ALA A 232 62.09 -17.37 0.04
C ALA A 232 62.68 -17.30 1.49
N ALA A 233 61.95 -16.67 2.42
CA ALA A 233 62.20 -16.73 3.87
C ALA A 233 60.90 -16.55 4.69
N SER A 234 60.85 -17.09 5.92
CA SER A 234 59.66 -17.09 6.81
C SER A 234 60.06 -16.92 8.28
N ALA A 235 59.15 -16.39 9.12
CA ALA A 235 59.31 -16.30 10.57
C ALA A 235 57.97 -16.41 11.33
N THR A 236 57.78 -17.52 12.04
CA THR A 236 56.79 -17.74 13.12
C THR A 236 57.40 -17.34 14.49
N ALA A 237 56.69 -17.19 15.61
CA ALA A 237 55.26 -16.98 15.95
C ALA A 237 55.20 -16.63 17.46
N SER A 238 54.03 -16.27 18.00
CA SER A 238 53.58 -16.64 19.36
C SER A 238 52.11 -16.29 19.62
N THR A 239 51.49 -16.95 20.59
CA THR A 239 50.04 -16.98 20.82
C THR A 239 49.59 -16.21 22.07
N THR A 240 48.33 -15.77 22.05
CA THR A 240 47.44 -15.84 23.23
C THR A 240 45.99 -15.96 22.77
N SER A 241 45.15 -16.64 23.56
CA SER A 241 43.77 -16.97 23.20
C SER A 241 42.75 -16.19 24.02
N SER A 242 41.79 -15.57 23.34
CA SER A 242 40.51 -15.14 23.92
C SER A 242 39.46 -15.12 22.82
N ALA A 243 38.37 -15.87 23.01
CA ALA A 243 37.25 -15.88 22.08
C ALA A 243 36.33 -14.68 22.35
N ALA A 244 35.96 -13.95 21.30
CA ALA A 244 34.94 -12.92 21.33
C ALA A 244 34.15 -12.99 20.03
N THR A 245 32.83 -13.12 20.13
CA THR A 245 31.92 -13.04 18.99
C THR A 245 31.84 -11.58 18.54
N ALA A 246 32.12 -11.30 17.28
CA ALA A 246 32.02 -9.97 16.69
C ALA A 246 30.97 -9.99 15.57
N THR A 247 29.80 -9.43 15.84
CA THR A 247 28.79 -9.12 14.80
C THR A 247 29.30 -7.93 14.00
N SER A 248 29.37 -8.06 12.68
CA SER A 248 29.77 -6.98 11.77
C SER A 248 28.59 -6.57 10.91
N THR A 249 27.80 -5.60 11.37
CA THR A 249 26.82 -4.89 10.54
C THR A 249 27.54 -4.03 9.53
N TYR A 250 27.20 -4.16 8.24
CA TYR A 250 27.68 -3.25 7.21
C TYR A 250 27.05 -1.85 7.41
N PRO A 251 27.79 -0.75 7.16
CA PRO A 251 27.19 0.57 7.12
C PRO A 251 26.32 0.69 5.87
N ILE A 252 25.03 0.92 6.06
CA ILE A 252 24.12 1.31 4.97
C ILE A 252 24.30 2.82 4.76
N HIS A 253 24.70 3.25 3.55
CA HIS A 253 24.82 4.67 3.23
C HIS A 253 23.45 5.19 2.79
N GLU A 254 22.61 5.62 3.75
CA GLU A 254 21.45 6.47 3.44
C GLU A 254 21.95 7.89 3.13
N ASP A 255 22.25 8.18 1.86
CA ASP A 255 22.33 9.56 1.40
C ASP A 255 20.92 10.13 1.25
N SER A 256 20.42 10.74 2.32
CA SER A 256 19.03 11.17 2.48
C SER A 256 18.62 12.42 1.68
N ASP A 257 19.29 12.72 0.55
CA ASP A 257 19.11 13.99 -0.20
C ASP A 257 19.28 13.87 -1.74
N ASP A 258 19.52 12.67 -2.32
CA ASP A 258 19.59 12.50 -3.79
C ASP A 258 18.86 11.22 -4.27
N SER A 259 18.00 11.37 -5.29
CA SER A 259 17.28 10.27 -5.97
C SER A 259 17.19 10.52 -7.48
N SER A 260 18.34 10.84 -8.07
CA SER A 260 18.47 11.15 -9.49
C SER A 260 18.43 9.90 -10.40
N ASP A 261 17.24 9.37 -10.68
CA ASP A 261 17.01 8.30 -11.69
C ASP A 261 17.37 8.73 -13.16
N TRP A 262 18.10 9.83 -13.39
CA TRP A 262 18.61 10.30 -14.71
C TRP A 262 20.14 10.47 -14.65
N TYR A 263 20.85 9.91 -15.63
CA TYR A 263 22.31 9.98 -15.76
C TYR A 263 22.75 10.85 -16.95
N ALA A 264 23.72 11.74 -16.74
CA ALA A 264 24.27 12.62 -17.77
C ALA A 264 25.22 11.86 -18.72
N LEU A 265 24.88 11.81 -20.00
CA LEU A 265 25.75 11.28 -21.08
C LEU A 265 26.79 12.32 -21.52
N GLY A 266 26.50 13.61 -21.33
CA GLY A 266 27.34 14.73 -21.72
C GLY A 266 26.85 15.46 -22.97
N CYS A 267 27.51 16.57 -23.28
CA CYS A 267 27.24 17.42 -24.44
C CYS A 267 27.42 16.70 -25.80
N GLY A 268 26.32 16.32 -26.44
CA GLY A 268 26.28 15.77 -27.79
C GLY A 268 26.24 16.85 -28.86
N LEU A 269 26.98 16.67 -29.95
CA LEU A 269 26.99 17.57 -31.11
C LEU A 269 25.75 17.35 -31.97
N ASP A 270 24.86 18.35 -32.03
CA ASP A 270 23.60 18.25 -32.76
C ASP A 270 23.67 18.84 -34.19
N SER A 271 22.64 18.58 -34.99
CA SER A 271 22.55 18.96 -36.40
C SER A 271 21.09 19.08 -36.87
N GLU A 272 20.88 19.44 -38.14
CA GLU A 272 19.53 19.57 -38.76
C GLU A 272 18.69 18.27 -38.67
N ASP A 273 19.32 17.10 -38.53
CA ASP A 273 18.65 15.79 -38.38
C ASP A 273 18.17 15.48 -36.94
N ARG A 274 18.61 16.28 -35.94
CA ARG A 274 18.30 16.21 -34.49
C ARG A 274 18.58 14.88 -33.75
N LEU A 275 19.54 14.89 -32.83
CA LEU A 275 19.89 13.75 -31.96
C LEU A 275 18.70 13.24 -31.12
N LEU A 276 17.84 14.15 -30.64
CA LEU A 276 16.55 13.82 -30.01
C LEU A 276 15.44 14.59 -30.73
N SER A 277 14.46 13.86 -31.28
CA SER A 277 13.44 14.42 -32.18
C SER A 277 12.01 13.92 -31.94
N SER A 278 11.78 13.15 -30.85
CA SER A 278 10.46 12.55 -30.58
C SER A 278 9.48 13.53 -29.90
N TYR A 279 10.01 14.44 -29.07
CA TYR A 279 9.26 15.54 -28.48
C TYR A 279 10.15 16.77 -28.32
N PHE A 280 9.55 17.95 -28.38
CA PHE A 280 10.21 19.25 -28.24
C PHE A 280 9.31 20.22 -27.48
N ILE A 281 9.89 21.03 -26.58
CA ILE A 281 9.24 22.17 -25.95
C ILE A 281 10.28 23.26 -25.61
N ARG A 282 9.85 24.52 -25.66
CA ARG A 282 10.62 25.70 -25.24
C ARG A 282 9.93 26.38 -24.07
N LEU A 283 10.68 26.78 -23.04
CA LEU A 283 10.14 27.42 -21.83
C LEU A 283 11.04 28.58 -21.40
N ASP A 284 10.47 29.79 -21.25
CA ASP A 284 11.17 31.02 -20.86
C ASP A 284 11.92 30.94 -19.51
N ASN A 285 11.70 29.88 -18.71
CA ASN A 285 12.35 29.58 -17.43
C ASN A 285 12.80 28.10 -17.36
N MET A 286 13.36 27.57 -18.44
CA MET A 286 13.86 26.18 -18.53
C MET A 286 14.98 25.89 -17.51
N THR A 287 14.97 24.69 -16.95
CA THR A 287 16.04 24.10 -16.12
C THR A 287 16.26 22.64 -16.51
N VAL A 288 17.43 22.07 -16.19
CA VAL A 288 17.75 20.65 -16.46
C VAL A 288 16.63 19.73 -15.95
N ASP A 289 16.34 19.78 -14.64
CA ASP A 289 15.27 19.00 -14.02
C ASP A 289 13.91 19.14 -14.71
N SER A 290 13.54 20.37 -15.11
CA SER A 290 12.23 20.59 -15.75
C SER A 290 12.13 19.92 -17.12
N CYS A 291 13.23 19.86 -17.89
CA CYS A 291 13.24 19.09 -19.13
C CYS A 291 13.20 17.58 -18.86
N LEU A 292 14.03 17.11 -17.92
CA LEU A 292 14.12 15.68 -17.62
C LEU A 292 12.80 15.13 -17.05
N THR A 293 12.11 15.90 -16.19
CA THR A 293 10.76 15.59 -15.70
C THR A 293 9.75 15.57 -16.86
N ILE A 294 9.81 16.55 -17.77
CA ILE A 294 8.96 16.61 -18.97
C ILE A 294 9.15 15.37 -19.87
N CYS A 295 10.37 14.85 -19.98
CA CYS A 295 10.68 13.62 -20.72
C CYS A 295 10.24 12.35 -19.96
N GLU A 296 10.47 12.30 -18.64
CA GLU A 296 10.07 11.21 -17.73
C GLU A 296 8.56 11.00 -17.74
N ASP A 297 7.77 12.07 -17.51
CA ASP A 297 6.30 12.06 -17.55
C ASP A 297 5.72 11.70 -18.93
N ARG A 298 6.53 11.74 -19.99
CA ARG A 298 6.15 11.35 -21.36
C ARG A 298 6.63 9.95 -21.76
N GLY A 299 7.30 9.22 -20.85
CA GLY A 299 7.83 7.89 -21.12
C GLY A 299 8.99 7.88 -22.11
N TYR A 300 9.82 8.93 -22.12
CA TYR A 300 11.05 8.98 -22.92
C TYR A 300 12.27 8.56 -22.10
N MET A 301 13.07 7.64 -22.64
CA MET A 301 14.31 7.16 -22.00
C MET A 301 15.48 8.13 -22.11
N TYR A 302 15.42 9.11 -23.02
CA TYR A 302 16.43 10.14 -23.23
C TYR A 302 15.78 11.53 -23.19
N GLY A 303 16.45 12.45 -22.51
CA GLY A 303 16.15 13.88 -22.50
C GLY A 303 17.41 14.67 -22.79
N GLY A 304 17.26 15.89 -23.30
CA GLY A 304 18.40 16.77 -23.50
C GLY A 304 18.01 18.21 -23.75
N LEU A 305 18.91 19.11 -23.39
CA LEU A 305 18.67 20.55 -23.38
C LEU A 305 19.55 21.27 -24.38
N GLU A 306 19.00 22.24 -25.10
CA GLU A 306 19.71 23.09 -26.06
C GLU A 306 19.37 24.57 -25.82
N TYR A 307 20.28 25.46 -26.23
CA TYR A 307 20.00 26.89 -26.44
C TYR A 307 19.39 27.66 -25.25
N SER A 308 19.78 27.31 -24.02
CA SER A 308 19.27 27.87 -22.75
C SER A 308 17.81 27.56 -22.39
N ASP A 309 16.88 27.54 -23.35
CA ASP A 309 15.44 27.46 -23.11
C ASP A 309 14.70 26.31 -23.83
N GLU A 310 15.42 25.45 -24.56
CA GLU A 310 14.84 24.34 -25.33
C GLU A 310 15.10 22.96 -24.69
N CYS A 311 14.08 22.11 -24.76
CA CYS A 311 14.08 20.74 -24.25
C CYS A 311 13.63 19.77 -25.34
N TYR A 312 14.39 18.70 -25.54
CA TYR A 312 14.17 17.65 -26.52
C TYR A 312 14.12 16.29 -25.81
N CYS A 313 13.22 15.40 -26.22
CA CYS A 313 13.11 14.04 -25.68
C CYS A 313 13.11 12.98 -26.79
N GLY A 314 13.51 11.75 -26.45
CA GLY A 314 13.49 10.61 -27.35
C GLY A 314 13.68 9.25 -26.67
N ASN A 315 13.55 8.17 -27.46
CA ASN A 315 13.72 6.79 -26.98
C ASN A 315 14.96 6.09 -27.58
N SER A 316 15.78 6.82 -28.34
CA SER A 316 17.01 6.32 -28.96
C SER A 316 17.91 7.49 -29.33
N LEU A 317 19.23 7.31 -29.18
CA LEU A 317 20.24 8.13 -29.84
C LEU A 317 20.74 7.42 -31.11
N PRO A 318 21.33 8.15 -32.09
CA PRO A 318 22.03 7.54 -33.21
C PRO A 318 23.18 6.62 -32.75
N SER A 319 23.44 5.56 -33.51
CA SER A 319 24.46 4.54 -33.20
C SER A 319 25.91 5.04 -33.14
N SER A 320 26.13 6.31 -33.48
CA SER A 320 27.39 7.01 -33.25
C SER A 320 27.08 8.48 -32.93
N THR A 321 27.05 8.83 -31.65
CA THR A 321 26.86 10.21 -31.19
C THR A 321 28.23 10.82 -30.88
N SER A 322 28.52 12.00 -31.43
CA SER A 322 29.79 12.71 -31.16
C SER A 322 29.60 13.65 -29.98
N TYR A 323 30.54 13.66 -29.03
CA TYR A 323 30.46 14.51 -27.84
C TYR A 323 31.61 15.53 -27.79
N ASP A 324 31.32 16.74 -27.32
CA ASP A 324 32.30 17.81 -27.07
C ASP A 324 31.86 18.64 -25.86
N SER A 325 32.48 18.41 -24.70
CA SER A 325 32.13 19.06 -23.43
C SER A 325 32.34 20.58 -23.40
N ASN A 326 32.94 21.18 -24.44
CA ASN A 326 33.16 22.62 -24.55
C ASN A 326 32.03 23.34 -25.30
N ARG A 327 30.99 22.60 -25.74
CA ARG A 327 29.95 23.10 -26.65
C ARG A 327 28.58 23.32 -26.01
N CYS A 328 28.39 22.85 -24.78
CA CYS A 328 27.19 23.08 -23.99
C CYS A 328 27.48 24.18 -22.97
N ASP A 329 27.75 25.38 -23.49
CA ASP A 329 28.28 26.55 -22.78
C ASP A 329 27.21 27.59 -22.41
N MET A 330 25.93 27.29 -22.64
CA MET A 330 24.81 28.20 -22.37
C MET A 330 24.10 27.83 -21.06
N SER A 331 24.10 28.75 -20.09
CA SER A 331 23.34 28.60 -18.84
C SER A 331 21.83 28.40 -19.08
N CYS A 332 21.16 27.68 -18.21
CA CYS A 332 19.71 27.50 -18.26
C CYS A 332 18.94 28.82 -18.04
N ALA A 333 17.84 29.01 -18.75
CA ALA A 333 17.03 30.23 -18.67
C ALA A 333 16.38 30.44 -17.28
N GLY A 334 16.13 29.37 -16.55
CA GLY A 334 15.50 29.34 -15.21
C GLY A 334 16.42 29.01 -14.03
N ASP A 335 17.69 28.64 -14.26
CA ASP A 335 18.71 28.51 -13.22
C ASP A 335 20.10 28.81 -13.82
N SER A 336 20.75 29.88 -13.38
CA SER A 336 22.03 30.32 -13.97
C SER A 336 23.21 29.40 -13.67
N GLU A 337 23.07 28.52 -12.68
CA GLU A 337 24.14 27.64 -12.20
C GLU A 337 24.26 26.34 -13.01
N ASP A 338 23.22 25.98 -13.78
CA ASP A 338 23.16 24.78 -14.64
C ASP A 338 23.38 25.14 -16.13
N THR A 339 23.88 24.19 -16.93
CA THR A 339 24.04 24.30 -18.39
C THR A 339 22.91 23.64 -19.17
N CYS A 340 22.23 24.40 -20.03
CA CYS A 340 21.16 23.94 -20.92
C CYS A 340 21.65 23.89 -22.37
N GLY A 341 22.64 23.03 -22.63
CA GLY A 341 23.22 22.86 -23.95
C GLY A 341 23.96 24.09 -24.46
N GLY A 342 23.99 24.24 -25.78
CA GLY A 342 24.61 25.36 -26.49
C GLY A 342 24.02 25.53 -27.89
N THR A 343 24.78 26.11 -28.82
CA THR A 343 24.33 26.23 -30.23
C THR A 343 24.74 24.99 -31.04
N TRP A 344 23.77 24.22 -31.56
CA TRP A 344 23.99 22.91 -32.21
C TRP A 344 24.77 21.95 -31.30
N ALA A 345 24.32 21.87 -30.05
CA ALA A 345 24.98 21.15 -28.97
C ALA A 345 23.97 20.90 -27.83
N ILE A 346 23.61 19.64 -27.61
CA ILE A 346 22.56 19.23 -26.69
C ILE A 346 23.19 18.52 -25.49
N GLU A 347 22.91 18.99 -24.28
CA GLU A 347 23.36 18.32 -23.05
C GLU A 347 22.44 17.12 -22.80
N LEU A 348 22.97 15.89 -22.94
CA LEU A 348 22.17 14.66 -23.01
C LEU A 348 22.12 13.89 -21.70
N PHE A 349 20.96 13.32 -21.41
CA PHE A 349 20.68 12.51 -20.23
C PHE A 349 19.90 11.24 -20.60
N LYS A 350 20.06 10.18 -19.82
CA LYS A 350 19.38 8.88 -19.98
C LYS A 350 18.74 8.44 -18.65
N LEU A 351 17.51 7.97 -18.70
CA LEU A 351 16.79 7.46 -17.53
C LEU A 351 17.38 6.11 -17.11
N ILE A 352 17.82 5.98 -15.86
CA ILE A 352 18.26 4.70 -15.26
C ILE A 352 17.14 4.19 -14.35
N SER A 353 16.13 3.58 -14.96
CA SER A 353 15.18 2.74 -14.26
C SER A 353 14.78 1.55 -15.13
N SER A 354 14.44 0.42 -14.51
CA SER A 354 13.72 -0.67 -15.18
C SER A 354 13.03 -1.58 -14.15
N PRO A 355 11.83 -2.10 -14.47
CA PRO A 355 11.12 -3.04 -13.62
C PRO A 355 11.62 -4.48 -13.85
N SER A 356 12.28 -5.09 -12.87
CA SER A 356 12.45 -6.55 -12.83
C SER A 356 12.57 -7.12 -11.41
N SER A 357 11.84 -8.21 -11.19
CA SER A 357 12.14 -9.34 -10.30
C SER A 357 12.86 -9.11 -8.95
N THR A 358 12.09 -9.36 -7.87
CA THR A 358 12.52 -10.10 -6.67
C THR A 358 13.78 -9.63 -5.91
N TYR A 359 13.54 -8.91 -4.81
CA TYR A 359 14.27 -9.19 -3.56
C TYR A 359 13.28 -9.29 -2.40
N VAL A 360 13.54 -10.23 -1.48
CA VAL A 360 12.77 -10.38 -0.23
C VAL A 360 13.60 -9.79 0.90
N ASP A 361 13.15 -8.68 1.48
CA ASP A 361 13.81 -8.17 2.67
C ASP A 361 13.28 -8.86 3.93
N SER A 362 14.25 -9.31 4.73
CA SER A 362 14.07 -9.61 6.13
C SER A 362 15.22 -8.95 6.87
N MET A 363 14.91 -8.14 7.88
CA MET A 363 15.29 -8.50 9.24
C MET A 363 14.69 -7.59 10.33
N SER A 364 14.50 -8.26 11.46
CA SER A 364 14.74 -7.78 12.83
C SER A 364 14.75 -6.27 13.14
N THR A 365 13.84 -5.92 14.04
CA THR A 365 13.97 -4.82 15.01
C THR A 365 15.36 -4.69 15.66
N ASP A 366 15.75 -3.46 16.01
CA ASP A 366 16.42 -3.16 17.29
C ASP A 366 15.77 -1.93 17.94
N SER A 367 15.88 -1.77 19.26
CA SER A 367 15.07 -0.86 20.08
C SER A 367 15.86 0.25 20.76
N ALA A 368 15.66 1.49 20.29
CA ALA A 368 16.20 2.70 20.93
C ALA A 368 15.54 2.99 22.30
N THR A 369 16.10 2.42 23.37
CA THR A 369 15.63 2.63 24.75
C THR A 369 15.87 4.07 25.20
N THR A 370 14.82 4.85 25.43
CA THR A 370 14.91 6.23 25.95
C THR A 370 14.62 6.30 27.46
N THR A 371 15.54 6.89 28.21
CA THR A 371 15.53 6.96 29.68
C THR A 371 14.44 7.89 30.23
N LEU A 372 13.69 7.45 31.24
CA LEU A 372 12.76 8.33 31.97
C LEU A 372 13.53 9.45 32.71
N VAL A 373 13.12 10.70 32.49
CA VAL A 373 13.42 11.83 33.37
C VAL A 373 12.17 12.14 34.17
N THR A 374 12.17 11.80 35.46
CA THR A 374 11.06 12.09 36.37
C THR A 374 11.09 13.56 36.81
N SER A 375 10.03 14.31 36.51
CA SER A 375 9.72 15.59 37.15
C SER A 375 8.35 15.52 37.82
N THR A 376 8.35 15.49 39.15
CA THR A 376 7.15 15.66 39.97
C THR A 376 6.87 17.14 40.17
N ASP A 377 5.64 17.61 39.97
CA ASP A 377 5.13 18.66 40.86
C ASP A 377 3.61 18.64 41.10
N THR A 378 3.27 18.30 42.34
CA THR A 378 2.30 18.96 43.23
C THR A 378 1.09 19.67 42.62
N ALA A 379 -0.11 19.12 42.91
CA ALA A 379 -1.38 19.78 42.66
C ALA A 379 -1.60 21.03 43.56
N SER A 380 -2.44 21.96 43.10
CA SER A 380 -3.01 23.01 43.96
C SER A 380 -4.43 23.38 43.52
N ALA A 381 -5.42 22.72 44.12
CA ALA A 381 -6.80 23.18 44.09
C ALA A 381 -6.98 24.35 45.08
N THR A 382 -7.82 25.33 44.76
CA THR A 382 -8.34 26.30 45.74
C THR A 382 -9.80 26.62 45.42
N SER A 383 -10.61 26.63 46.47
CA SER A 383 -12.06 26.66 46.40
C SER A 383 -12.67 28.07 46.40
N VAL A 384 -13.89 28.17 45.87
CA VAL A 384 -14.94 29.01 46.44
C VAL A 384 -16.24 28.19 46.45
N ALA A 385 -17.07 28.31 47.50
CA ALA A 385 -18.31 27.57 47.64
C ALA A 385 -19.45 28.40 48.27
N SER A 386 -20.67 28.21 47.80
CA SER A 386 -21.94 28.60 48.45
C SER A 386 -23.11 27.86 47.78
N ILE A 387 -23.70 26.81 48.35
CA ILE A 387 -24.75 26.80 49.41
C ILE A 387 -26.11 27.35 48.91
N ILE A 388 -27.15 26.49 48.84
CA ILE A 388 -28.41 26.55 49.64
C ILE A 388 -29.24 25.24 49.47
N ASN A 389 -29.18 24.42 50.51
CA ASN A 389 -30.24 23.64 51.18
C ASN A 389 -31.65 23.43 50.55
N SER A 390 -32.10 22.16 50.44
CA SER A 390 -33.34 21.58 51.05
C SER A 390 -33.58 20.14 50.51
N ALA A 391 -33.48 19.03 51.25
CA ALA A 391 -34.12 18.59 52.51
C ALA A 391 -35.51 17.94 52.35
N SER A 392 -35.54 16.59 52.32
CA SER A 392 -36.45 15.74 53.13
C SER A 392 -36.05 14.26 53.02
N ALA A 393 -36.33 13.47 54.05
CA ALA A 393 -36.00 12.04 54.15
C ALA A 393 -37.26 11.21 54.44
N VAL A 394 -37.16 9.88 54.32
CA VAL A 394 -37.84 8.94 55.24
C VAL A 394 -37.04 7.63 55.34
N THR A 395 -37.08 7.04 56.53
CA THR A 395 -36.31 5.87 56.99
C THR A 395 -36.91 4.53 56.54
N VAL A 396 -36.11 3.45 56.57
CA VAL A 396 -36.45 2.26 57.39
C VAL A 396 -35.19 1.42 57.74
N THR A 397 -35.23 0.85 58.95
CA THR A 397 -34.31 -0.08 59.65
C THR A 397 -34.31 -1.51 59.08
N SER A 398 -33.43 -2.47 59.40
CA SER A 398 -32.14 -2.57 60.13
C SER A 398 -31.66 -4.04 60.11
N GLY A 399 -30.36 -4.33 60.28
CA GLY A 399 -29.87 -5.69 60.58
C GLY A 399 -28.38 -5.73 60.92
N TYR A 400 -27.98 -6.50 61.94
CA TYR A 400 -26.61 -6.53 62.48
C TYR A 400 -26.05 -7.96 62.65
N ALA A 401 -24.73 -8.06 62.39
CA ALA A 401 -23.72 -8.90 63.07
C ALA A 401 -23.66 -10.45 62.89
N SER A 402 -22.40 -10.92 62.77
CA SER A 402 -21.81 -12.23 63.20
C SER A 402 -22.38 -13.52 62.56
N GLU A 403 -21.63 -14.62 62.39
CA GLU A 403 -20.48 -15.18 63.14
C GLU A 403 -19.66 -16.10 62.18
N ALA A 404 -18.39 -15.87 61.88
CA ALA A 404 -17.14 -16.20 62.60
C ALA A 404 -16.64 -17.67 62.54
N ALA A 405 -15.48 -17.84 61.88
CA ALA A 405 -14.43 -18.87 62.13
C ALA A 405 -14.76 -20.36 61.81
N THR A 406 -13.81 -21.31 61.69
CA THR A 406 -12.34 -21.33 61.97
C THR A 406 -11.62 -22.35 61.06
N VAL A 407 -10.32 -22.59 61.31
CA VAL A 407 -9.44 -23.72 60.86
C VAL A 407 -8.64 -23.47 59.57
N THR A 408 -7.30 -23.66 59.51
CA THR A 408 -6.21 -23.68 60.52
C THR A 408 -4.89 -23.49 59.76
N GLU A 409 -3.94 -22.69 60.27
CA GLU A 409 -2.59 -22.61 59.69
C GLU A 409 -1.76 -23.88 59.92
N SER A 410 -0.89 -24.21 58.97
CA SER A 410 0.31 -25.01 59.22
C SER A 410 1.42 -24.58 58.29
N THR A 411 2.37 -23.80 58.82
CA THR A 411 3.48 -23.22 58.07
C THR A 411 4.61 -24.22 57.84
N THR A 412 5.04 -24.39 56.58
CA THR A 412 6.36 -24.95 56.25
C THR A 412 7.06 -24.08 55.22
N THR A 413 8.12 -23.39 55.66
CA THR A 413 8.88 -22.45 54.83
C THR A 413 9.91 -23.20 53.98
N SER A 414 9.87 -23.03 52.66
CA SER A 414 10.95 -23.46 51.75
C SER A 414 11.10 -22.45 50.61
N VAL A 415 12.24 -21.76 50.58
CA VAL A 415 12.57 -20.75 49.56
C VAL A 415 13.11 -21.41 48.31
N SER A 416 12.59 -21.08 47.13
CA SER A 416 13.32 -21.18 45.85
C SER A 416 12.68 -20.29 44.78
N VAL A 417 13.53 -19.45 44.18
CA VAL A 417 13.50 -18.87 42.82
C VAL A 417 12.12 -18.51 42.23
N ILE A 418 11.83 -17.21 42.19
CA ILE A 418 10.83 -16.65 41.26
C ILE A 418 11.48 -16.53 39.88
N ALA A 419 10.89 -17.16 38.88
CA ALA A 419 11.09 -16.82 37.47
C ALA A 419 9.85 -16.04 36.98
N PRO A 420 10.01 -14.99 36.15
CA PRO A 420 8.87 -14.24 35.61
C PRO A 420 8.20 -15.04 34.48
N THR A 421 7.06 -15.69 34.76
CA THR A 421 6.26 -16.32 33.71
C THR A 421 5.33 -15.29 33.07
N SER A 422 5.69 -14.81 31.88
CA SER A 422 4.83 -13.97 31.04
C SER A 422 3.77 -14.85 30.34
N THR A 423 2.64 -15.10 31.01
CA THR A 423 1.47 -15.74 30.38
C THR A 423 0.54 -14.69 29.79
N THR A 424 0.73 -14.34 28.52
CA THR A 424 -0.32 -13.66 27.74
C THR A 424 -1.45 -14.66 27.50
N SER A 425 -2.59 -14.48 28.15
CA SER A 425 -3.77 -15.33 27.95
C SER A 425 -4.55 -14.84 26.74
N THR A 426 -4.38 -15.51 25.59
CA THR A 426 -5.28 -15.35 24.44
C THR A 426 -6.66 -15.92 24.79
N GLU A 427 -7.65 -15.05 25.00
CA GLU A 427 -9.02 -15.47 25.28
C GLU A 427 -9.66 -16.03 24.00
N SER A 428 -10.04 -17.31 24.01
CA SER A 428 -10.75 -17.98 22.91
C SER A 428 -12.27 -17.79 22.97
N THR A 429 -12.78 -17.18 24.06
CA THR A 429 -14.21 -16.93 24.29
C THR A 429 -14.43 -15.55 24.90
N ALA A 430 -15.32 -14.76 24.31
CA ALA A 430 -15.84 -13.52 24.90
C ALA A 430 -17.38 -13.56 24.94
N SER A 431 -17.98 -12.96 25.96
CA SER A 431 -19.44 -12.70 25.94
C SER A 431 -19.73 -11.39 25.20
N ALA A 432 -20.98 -11.16 24.83
CA ALA A 432 -21.42 -9.79 24.50
C ALA A 432 -21.19 -8.84 25.70
N ALA A 433 -20.96 -7.55 25.42
CA ALA A 433 -20.93 -6.51 26.44
C ALA A 433 -22.24 -6.45 27.28
N SER A 434 -22.18 -5.76 28.43
CA SER A 434 -23.20 -5.84 29.48
C SER A 434 -24.64 -5.59 29.00
N THR A 435 -25.59 -6.35 29.54
CA THR A 435 -27.03 -6.27 29.20
C THR A 435 -27.72 -4.95 29.59
N SER A 436 -27.06 -4.06 30.33
CA SER A 436 -27.54 -2.72 30.65
C SER A 436 -27.28 -1.74 29.50
N VAL A 437 -28.17 -1.75 28.52
CA VAL A 437 -28.19 -0.76 27.43
C VAL A 437 -28.66 0.62 27.96
N PRO A 438 -28.04 1.75 27.56
CA PRO A 438 -28.44 3.10 27.99
C PRO A 438 -29.86 3.51 27.56
N SER A 439 -30.50 4.38 28.35
CA SER A 439 -31.94 4.65 28.29
C SER A 439 -32.28 6.04 27.73
N SER A 440 -32.06 6.23 26.44
CA SER A 440 -32.40 7.46 25.73
C SER A 440 -33.91 7.67 25.49
N SER A 441 -34.33 8.94 25.47
CA SER A 441 -35.64 9.38 25.00
C SER A 441 -35.69 9.75 23.50
N SER A 442 -34.56 9.69 22.81
CA SER A 442 -34.45 10.02 21.38
C SER A 442 -34.96 8.88 20.49
N THR A 443 -35.49 9.22 19.31
CA THR A 443 -35.68 8.25 18.22
C THR A 443 -34.33 7.97 17.57
N HIS A 444 -34.00 6.70 17.39
CA HIS A 444 -32.73 6.25 16.84
C HIS A 444 -32.89 5.69 15.42
N GLN A 445 -31.89 5.88 14.56
CA GLN A 445 -31.94 5.51 13.14
C GLN A 445 -30.66 4.79 12.73
N VAL A 446 -30.79 3.67 12.01
CA VAL A 446 -29.67 2.92 11.45
C VAL A 446 -29.69 3.05 9.93
N TRP A 447 -28.62 3.61 9.38
CA TRP A 447 -28.41 3.78 7.95
C TRP A 447 -27.40 2.75 7.43
N ALA A 448 -27.37 2.52 6.13
CA ALA A 448 -26.23 1.89 5.47
C ALA A 448 -25.78 2.70 4.26
N HIS A 449 -24.47 2.85 4.09
CA HIS A 449 -23.88 3.58 2.97
C HIS A 449 -24.00 2.77 1.69
N TYR A 450 -24.48 3.37 0.61
CA TYR A 450 -24.89 2.66 -0.59
C TYR A 450 -24.26 3.29 -1.83
N MET A 451 -23.36 2.56 -2.48
CA MET A 451 -22.64 2.98 -3.68
C MET A 451 -23.57 2.92 -4.90
N VAL A 452 -24.09 4.07 -5.34
CA VAL A 452 -24.93 4.15 -6.56
C VAL A 452 -24.08 3.84 -7.81
N GLY A 453 -22.77 4.07 -7.78
CA GLY A 453 -21.81 3.67 -8.83
C GLY A 453 -21.87 2.17 -9.20
N ASN A 454 -22.23 1.30 -8.26
CA ASN A 454 -22.34 -0.15 -8.50
C ASN A 454 -23.72 -0.54 -9.10
N THR A 455 -24.63 0.41 -9.31
CA THR A 455 -26.03 0.12 -9.70
C THR A 455 -26.34 0.27 -11.18
N TYR A 456 -25.36 0.48 -12.08
CA TYR A 456 -25.63 0.68 -13.52
C TYR A 456 -26.70 -0.27 -14.13
N PRO A 457 -26.62 -1.61 -13.95
CA PRO A 457 -27.60 -2.55 -14.52
C PRO A 457 -28.89 -2.71 -13.68
N TYR A 458 -29.00 -2.06 -12.49
CA TYR A 458 -30.15 -2.27 -11.59
C TYR A 458 -31.48 -1.90 -12.24
N THR A 459 -32.49 -2.68 -11.88
CA THR A 459 -33.90 -2.39 -12.10
C THR A 459 -34.58 -2.06 -10.77
N ALA A 460 -35.83 -1.61 -10.81
CA ALA A 460 -36.68 -1.50 -9.62
C ALA A 460 -36.83 -2.83 -8.84
N SER A 461 -36.58 -3.99 -9.46
CA SER A 461 -36.61 -5.28 -8.77
C SER A 461 -35.36 -5.54 -7.92
N ASN A 462 -34.19 -5.05 -8.34
CA ASN A 462 -32.94 -5.14 -7.58
C ASN A 462 -33.03 -4.22 -6.36
N TRP A 463 -33.44 -2.96 -6.58
CA TRP A 463 -33.75 -2.01 -5.49
C TRP A 463 -34.79 -2.56 -4.49
N ALA A 464 -35.84 -3.23 -4.96
CA ALA A 464 -36.83 -3.84 -4.07
C ALA A 464 -36.27 -5.03 -3.25
N SER A 465 -35.35 -5.81 -3.83
CA SER A 465 -34.63 -6.86 -3.13
C SER A 465 -33.76 -6.29 -2.01
N ASP A 466 -32.91 -5.30 -2.33
CA ASP A 466 -32.01 -4.65 -1.38
C ASP A 466 -32.75 -3.96 -0.25
N ILE A 467 -33.80 -3.20 -0.56
CA ILE A 467 -34.64 -2.53 0.44
C ILE A 467 -35.33 -3.57 1.35
N SER A 468 -35.79 -4.70 0.81
CA SER A 468 -36.40 -5.77 1.61
C SER A 468 -35.37 -6.50 2.49
N ALA A 469 -34.15 -6.69 2.02
CA ALA A 469 -33.07 -7.29 2.78
C ALA A 469 -32.58 -6.36 3.90
N ALA A 470 -32.39 -5.08 3.61
CA ALA A 470 -32.00 -4.07 4.60
C ALA A 470 -33.05 -3.90 5.71
N LEU A 471 -34.34 -3.85 5.37
CA LEU A 471 -35.43 -3.88 6.35
C LEU A 471 -35.41 -5.14 7.23
N THR A 472 -35.03 -6.29 6.66
CA THR A 472 -34.92 -7.57 7.39
C THR A 472 -33.71 -7.56 8.34
N ALA A 473 -32.60 -6.95 7.94
CA ALA A 473 -31.43 -6.68 8.78
C ALA A 473 -31.65 -5.55 9.81
N GLY A 474 -32.86 -4.95 9.88
CA GLY A 474 -33.22 -3.92 10.86
C GLY A 474 -32.80 -2.49 10.49
N ILE A 475 -32.30 -2.26 9.28
CA ILE A 475 -31.82 -0.96 8.76
C ILE A 475 -33.03 -0.10 8.34
N ASP A 476 -33.01 1.20 8.66
CA ASP A 476 -34.11 2.15 8.37
C ASP A 476 -34.03 2.77 6.98
N GLY A 477 -32.82 2.86 6.41
CA GLY A 477 -32.61 3.50 5.12
C GLY A 477 -31.19 3.41 4.56
N PHE A 478 -31.01 3.93 3.34
CA PHE A 478 -29.71 4.05 2.69
C PHE A 478 -29.25 5.51 2.57
N ALA A 479 -27.96 5.73 2.82
CA ALA A 479 -27.23 6.92 2.38
C ALA A 479 -26.73 6.66 0.96
N LEU A 480 -27.40 7.23 -0.04
CA LEU A 480 -27.08 7.00 -1.45
C LEU A 480 -25.85 7.83 -1.84
N ASN A 481 -24.67 7.21 -1.78
CA ASN A 481 -23.43 7.73 -2.33
C ASN A 481 -23.57 7.87 -3.84
N MET A 482 -23.52 9.10 -4.34
CA MET A 482 -23.65 9.39 -5.76
C MET A 482 -22.46 10.17 -6.32
N GLY A 483 -21.94 9.65 -7.44
CA GLY A 483 -20.89 10.28 -8.22
C GLY A 483 -21.42 11.04 -9.44
N SER A 484 -20.53 11.28 -10.41
CA SER A 484 -20.75 12.20 -11.53
C SER A 484 -21.32 11.60 -12.82
N ASP A 485 -21.56 10.28 -12.91
CA ASP A 485 -22.07 9.67 -14.14
C ASP A 485 -23.52 10.08 -14.47
N ASP A 486 -23.80 10.27 -15.76
CA ASP A 486 -25.09 10.73 -16.28
C ASP A 486 -26.28 9.80 -16.01
N TRP A 487 -26.01 8.51 -15.80
CA TRP A 487 -27.00 7.47 -15.51
C TRP A 487 -27.34 7.32 -14.03
N GLN A 488 -26.46 7.72 -13.09
CA GLN A 488 -26.72 7.58 -11.64
C GLN A 488 -27.99 8.32 -11.19
N PRO A 489 -28.30 9.55 -11.66
CA PRO A 489 -29.56 10.24 -11.36
C PRO A 489 -30.85 9.52 -11.78
N ALA A 490 -30.77 8.52 -12.65
CA ALA A 490 -31.89 7.63 -12.99
C ALA A 490 -32.02 6.47 -11.99
N ARG A 491 -30.90 5.83 -11.60
CA ARG A 491 -30.90 4.77 -10.58
C ARG A 491 -31.35 5.27 -9.21
N ILE A 492 -30.98 6.49 -8.83
CA ILE A 492 -31.51 7.17 -7.63
C ILE A 492 -33.04 7.36 -7.75
N ALA A 493 -33.55 7.74 -8.92
CA ALA A 493 -35.00 7.89 -9.13
C ALA A 493 -35.75 6.55 -9.03
N ASP A 494 -35.15 5.45 -9.51
CA ASP A 494 -35.68 4.09 -9.30
C ASP A 494 -35.73 3.74 -7.81
N ALA A 495 -34.66 4.00 -7.05
CA ALA A 495 -34.60 3.75 -5.60
C ALA A 495 -35.70 4.50 -4.83
N TYR A 496 -35.85 5.81 -5.06
CA TYR A 496 -36.89 6.64 -4.43
C TYR A 496 -38.31 6.18 -4.82
N SER A 497 -38.52 5.72 -6.05
CA SER A 497 -39.79 5.18 -6.51
C SER A 497 -40.18 3.89 -5.77
N VAL A 498 -39.22 3.01 -5.52
CA VAL A 498 -39.43 1.76 -4.76
C VAL A 498 -39.64 2.04 -3.27
N ALA A 499 -38.73 2.78 -2.63
CA ALA A 499 -38.77 3.08 -1.19
C ALA A 499 -40.05 3.82 -0.77
N ALA A 500 -40.61 4.66 -1.66
CA ALA A 500 -41.89 5.35 -1.44
C ALA A 500 -43.07 4.41 -1.17
N SER A 501 -42.95 3.12 -1.51
CA SER A 501 -43.98 2.08 -1.28
C SER A 501 -43.75 1.22 -0.04
N THR A 502 -42.53 1.19 0.51
CA THR A 502 -42.15 0.32 1.65
C THR A 502 -42.08 1.05 2.98
N GLY A 503 -41.90 2.38 2.96
CA GLY A 503 -41.65 3.20 4.16
C GLY A 503 -40.17 3.29 4.55
N PHE A 504 -39.30 2.53 3.88
CA PHE A 504 -37.84 2.66 3.95
C PHE A 504 -37.40 4.06 3.53
N LYS A 505 -36.28 4.52 4.08
CA LYS A 505 -35.81 5.89 3.90
C LYS A 505 -34.54 5.98 3.08
N LEU A 506 -34.38 7.12 2.41
CA LEU A 506 -33.23 7.43 1.56
C LEU A 506 -32.80 8.86 1.81
N PHE A 507 -31.50 9.11 1.79
CA PHE A 507 -30.92 10.44 1.62
C PHE A 507 -29.77 10.38 0.63
N LEU A 508 -29.30 11.54 0.19
CA LEU A 508 -28.13 11.64 -0.67
C LEU A 508 -26.88 11.80 0.20
N SER A 509 -25.87 11.00 -0.09
CA SER A 509 -24.48 11.31 0.23
C SER A 509 -23.82 11.75 -1.08
N LEU A 510 -23.41 13.02 -1.15
CA LEU A 510 -22.76 13.55 -2.35
C LEU A 510 -21.27 13.17 -2.31
N ASP A 511 -20.78 12.39 -3.28
CA ASP A 511 -19.36 12.03 -3.34
C ASP A 511 -18.54 13.17 -3.94
N MET A 512 -17.95 13.98 -3.06
CA MET A 512 -17.17 15.16 -3.43
C MET A 512 -15.75 14.83 -3.88
N THR A 513 -15.36 13.55 -3.96
CA THR A 513 -14.10 13.14 -4.61
C THR A 513 -14.25 13.02 -6.13
N VAL A 514 -15.48 12.81 -6.64
CA VAL A 514 -15.78 12.66 -8.07
C VAL A 514 -16.81 13.65 -8.62
N LEU A 515 -17.61 14.31 -7.76
CA LEU A 515 -18.46 15.43 -8.12
C LEU A 515 -17.65 16.73 -8.21
N SER A 516 -17.89 17.53 -9.24
CA SER A 516 -17.29 18.85 -9.37
C SER A 516 -17.64 19.74 -8.17
N CYS A 517 -16.67 20.47 -7.63
CA CYS A 517 -16.90 21.50 -6.60
C CYS A 517 -15.94 22.70 -6.70
N SER A 518 -15.58 23.06 -7.93
CA SER A 518 -14.65 24.16 -8.27
C SER A 518 -15.27 25.55 -8.20
N SER A 519 -16.59 25.66 -8.15
CA SER A 519 -17.32 26.92 -8.33
C SER A 519 -18.72 26.92 -7.71
N SER A 520 -19.30 28.11 -7.50
CA SER A 520 -20.72 28.26 -7.14
C SER A 520 -21.70 27.70 -8.19
N SER A 521 -21.26 27.49 -9.44
CA SER A 521 -22.07 26.81 -10.47
C SER A 521 -22.15 25.30 -10.22
N ASP A 522 -21.10 24.72 -9.64
CA ASP A 522 -21.09 23.32 -9.23
C ASP A 522 -21.99 23.16 -7.99
N ALA A 523 -21.87 24.06 -7.00
CA ALA A 523 -22.77 24.12 -5.84
C ALA A 523 -24.24 24.21 -6.25
N ALA A 524 -24.59 25.11 -7.20
CA ALA A 524 -25.96 25.23 -7.73
C ALA A 524 -26.46 23.94 -8.40
N SER A 525 -25.56 23.10 -8.92
CA SER A 525 -25.89 21.78 -9.46
C SER A 525 -26.21 20.78 -8.33
N LEU A 526 -25.42 20.77 -7.25
CA LEU A 526 -25.71 19.97 -6.04
C LEU A 526 -27.03 20.39 -5.38
N VAL A 527 -27.28 21.70 -5.27
CA VAL A 527 -28.56 22.27 -4.79
C VAL A 527 -29.73 21.75 -5.64
N SER A 528 -29.59 21.75 -6.97
CA SER A 528 -30.62 21.25 -7.89
C SER A 528 -30.88 19.74 -7.73
N ILE A 529 -29.86 18.97 -7.39
CA ILE A 529 -29.96 17.52 -7.13
C ILE A 529 -30.71 17.26 -5.81
N VAL A 530 -30.41 17.99 -4.73
CA VAL A 530 -31.13 17.89 -3.46
C VAL A 530 -32.60 18.35 -3.60
N GLN A 531 -32.83 19.46 -4.31
CA GLN A 531 -34.17 19.98 -4.61
C GLN A 531 -35.10 18.94 -5.26
N LYS A 532 -34.56 18.05 -6.11
CA LYS A 532 -35.33 17.00 -6.81
C LYS A 532 -36.01 16.02 -5.84
N TYR A 533 -35.40 15.72 -4.69
CA TYR A 533 -35.87 14.69 -3.76
C TYR A 533 -36.40 15.23 -2.43
N ALA A 534 -36.17 16.52 -2.13
CA ALA A 534 -36.59 17.20 -0.90
C ALA A 534 -38.08 17.02 -0.49
N SER A 535 -38.97 16.73 -1.44
CA SER A 535 -40.41 16.50 -1.19
C SER A 535 -40.87 15.05 -1.40
N ALA A 536 -39.96 14.11 -1.66
CA ALA A 536 -40.29 12.70 -1.85
C ALA A 536 -40.66 12.01 -0.52
N THR A 537 -41.64 11.12 -0.54
CA THR A 537 -42.09 10.41 0.69
C THR A 537 -41.03 9.49 1.28
N ALA A 538 -40.10 9.00 0.45
CA ALA A 538 -38.94 8.22 0.88
C ALA A 538 -37.76 9.06 1.42
N GLN A 539 -37.75 10.38 1.22
CA GLN A 539 -36.70 11.26 1.76
C GLN A 539 -36.62 11.10 3.29
N ALA A 540 -35.42 10.88 3.80
CA ALA A 540 -35.11 10.86 5.21
C ALA A 540 -35.17 12.29 5.76
N THR A 541 -35.65 12.43 6.99
CA THR A 541 -35.73 13.69 7.72
C THR A 541 -35.18 13.52 9.13
N HIS A 542 -34.43 14.49 9.62
CA HIS A 542 -33.96 14.55 11.00
C HIS A 542 -34.27 15.94 11.57
N GLU A 543 -34.76 15.98 12.81
CA GLU A 543 -35.22 17.20 13.50
C GLU A 543 -36.18 18.11 12.68
N GLY A 544 -36.95 17.51 11.77
CA GLY A 544 -37.94 18.21 10.91
C GLY A 544 -37.37 18.77 9.60
N LYS A 545 -36.05 18.73 9.40
CA LYS A 545 -35.35 19.07 8.17
C LYS A 545 -35.13 17.83 7.29
N ILE A 546 -34.79 17.96 6.00
CA ILE A 546 -34.39 16.80 5.18
C ILE A 546 -32.93 16.41 5.45
N LEU A 547 -32.63 15.11 5.57
CA LEU A 547 -31.27 14.63 5.82
C LEU A 547 -30.44 14.67 4.52
N VAL A 548 -29.19 15.15 4.60
CA VAL A 548 -28.19 15.16 3.51
C VAL A 548 -26.80 14.95 4.12
N SER A 549 -25.91 14.24 3.42
CA SER A 549 -24.50 14.09 3.78
C SER A 549 -23.57 14.25 2.55
N THR A 550 -22.28 14.11 2.77
CA THR A 550 -21.25 13.99 1.73
C THR A 550 -20.26 12.90 2.11
N PHE A 551 -19.57 12.37 1.11
CA PHE A 551 -18.23 11.83 1.28
C PHE A 551 -17.22 12.89 0.81
N ALA A 552 -16.27 13.26 1.68
CA ALA A 552 -15.31 14.34 1.48
C ALA A 552 -15.94 15.74 1.24
N GLY A 553 -15.15 16.67 0.68
CA GLY A 553 -15.60 18.00 0.26
C GLY A 553 -15.17 19.19 1.14
N SER A 554 -14.21 19.01 2.05
CA SER A 554 -13.67 20.11 2.88
C SER A 554 -12.84 21.14 2.12
N ASP A 555 -12.31 20.78 0.95
CA ASP A 555 -11.48 21.59 0.08
C ASP A 555 -12.18 22.05 -1.22
N CYS A 556 -13.50 21.87 -1.29
CA CYS A 556 -14.32 22.47 -2.32
C CYS A 556 -14.21 24.00 -2.32
N ALA A 557 -14.13 24.60 -3.51
CA ALA A 557 -13.82 26.01 -3.70
C ALA A 557 -15.04 26.95 -3.57
N PHE A 558 -16.25 26.39 -3.47
CA PHE A 558 -17.47 27.13 -3.12
C PHE A 558 -17.69 27.15 -1.60
N SER A 559 -18.49 28.08 -1.11
CA SER A 559 -18.84 28.19 0.31
C SER A 559 -20.05 27.32 0.64
N TRP A 560 -19.86 26.24 1.41
CA TRP A 560 -20.95 25.35 1.86
C TRP A 560 -22.09 26.12 2.54
N GLN A 561 -21.79 27.19 3.28
CA GLN A 561 -22.82 28.07 3.85
C GLN A 561 -23.62 28.75 2.75
N THR A 562 -22.98 29.57 1.91
CA THR A 562 -23.70 30.54 1.06
C THR A 562 -24.14 29.98 -0.29
N ASP A 563 -23.37 29.07 -0.88
CA ASP A 563 -23.64 28.51 -2.21
C ASP A 563 -24.50 27.23 -2.15
N PHE A 564 -24.61 26.58 -0.99
CA PHE A 564 -25.36 25.33 -0.81
C PHE A 564 -26.46 25.43 0.27
N VAL A 565 -26.12 25.64 1.55
CA VAL A 565 -27.09 25.64 2.66
C VAL A 565 -28.07 26.81 2.56
N ASP A 566 -27.58 28.04 2.45
CA ASP A 566 -28.38 29.26 2.33
C ASP A 566 -29.19 29.24 1.01
N ALA A 567 -28.65 28.63 -0.05
CA ALA A 567 -29.31 28.46 -1.34
C ALA A 567 -30.50 27.48 -1.26
N LEU A 568 -30.37 26.38 -0.51
CA LEU A 568 -31.46 25.43 -0.24
C LEU A 568 -32.53 26.04 0.66
N SER A 569 -32.15 26.70 1.77
CA SER A 569 -33.12 27.37 2.64
C SER A 569 -33.83 28.53 1.93
N SER A 570 -33.13 29.27 1.05
CA SER A 570 -33.74 30.28 0.16
C SER A 570 -34.74 29.69 -0.85
N ALA A 571 -34.61 28.42 -1.21
CA ALA A 571 -35.58 27.67 -2.00
C ALA A 571 -36.74 27.07 -1.16
N GLY A 572 -36.74 27.30 0.16
CA GLY A 572 -37.73 26.76 1.10
C GLY A 572 -37.44 25.33 1.55
N ILE A 573 -36.18 24.90 1.48
CA ILE A 573 -35.73 23.53 1.83
C ILE A 573 -34.66 23.63 2.91
N ASP A 574 -35.06 23.44 4.17
CA ASP A 574 -34.12 23.34 5.28
C ASP A 574 -33.55 21.91 5.36
N ILE A 575 -32.22 21.81 5.41
CA ILE A 575 -31.49 20.53 5.47
C ILE A 575 -30.85 20.29 6.84
N PHE A 576 -30.84 19.04 7.28
CA PHE A 576 -29.97 18.54 8.34
C PHE A 576 -28.70 18.03 7.66
N PHE A 577 -27.63 18.81 7.71
CA PHE A 577 -26.40 18.49 6.98
C PHE A 577 -25.38 17.81 7.90
N ILE A 578 -25.10 16.54 7.63
CA ILE A 578 -24.18 15.70 8.40
C ILE A 578 -23.15 15.02 7.47
N PRO A 579 -22.19 15.81 6.93
CA PRO A 579 -21.18 15.33 5.99
C PRO A 579 -20.07 14.50 6.68
N SER A 580 -19.21 13.87 5.88
CA SER A 580 -17.92 13.29 6.30
C SER A 580 -16.78 14.01 5.55
N ILE A 581 -16.33 15.16 6.07
CA ILE A 581 -15.45 16.09 5.33
C ILE A 581 -13.95 15.86 5.54
N PHE A 582 -13.57 14.92 6.42
CA PHE A 582 -12.17 14.59 6.74
C PHE A 582 -11.31 15.80 7.17
N SER A 583 -11.91 16.78 7.84
CA SER A 583 -11.21 17.97 8.35
C SER A 583 -10.63 17.77 9.74
N ASP A 584 -9.71 18.66 10.12
CA ASP A 584 -9.27 18.80 11.51
C ASP A 584 -10.48 19.15 12.40
N ILE A 585 -10.74 18.32 13.41
CA ILE A 585 -11.92 18.41 14.28
C ILE A 585 -12.02 19.76 15.00
N SER A 586 -10.90 20.48 15.21
CA SER A 586 -10.91 21.82 15.82
C SER A 586 -11.75 22.84 15.03
N THR A 587 -11.95 22.60 13.72
CA THR A 587 -12.81 23.42 12.86
C THR A 587 -14.31 23.21 13.10
N PHE A 588 -14.74 22.05 13.61
CA PHE A 588 -16.16 21.67 13.66
C PHE A 588 -17.01 22.63 14.49
N SER A 589 -16.45 23.15 15.60
CA SER A 589 -17.13 24.11 16.47
C SER A 589 -17.46 25.45 15.80
N SER A 590 -16.73 25.83 14.74
CA SER A 590 -16.92 27.12 14.03
C SER A 590 -17.73 27.03 12.73
N ASN A 591 -17.87 25.84 12.15
CA ASN A 591 -18.60 25.62 10.90
C ASN A 591 -20.12 25.79 11.06
N THR A 592 -20.69 26.97 10.80
CA THR A 592 -22.13 27.24 10.95
C THR A 592 -23.04 26.50 9.96
N TRP A 593 -22.46 25.87 8.94
CA TRP A 593 -23.14 25.26 7.80
C TRP A 593 -23.44 23.76 7.95
N MET A 594 -22.97 23.11 9.03
CA MET A 594 -23.20 21.68 9.30
C MET A 594 -23.91 21.48 10.65
N ASP A 595 -24.92 20.62 10.67
CA ASP A 595 -25.68 20.23 11.88
C ASP A 595 -24.98 19.10 12.66
N GLY A 596 -24.05 18.40 12.02
CA GLY A 596 -23.28 17.29 12.60
C GLY A 596 -22.11 16.87 11.71
N GLU A 597 -21.44 15.78 12.07
CA GLU A 597 -20.41 15.11 11.24
C GLU A 597 -20.57 13.58 11.33
N LEU A 598 -20.42 12.89 10.19
CA LEU A 598 -20.25 11.44 10.08
C LEU A 598 -18.76 11.11 10.15
N ASN A 599 -18.34 10.41 11.21
CA ASN A 599 -16.95 9.97 11.36
C ASN A 599 -16.74 8.63 10.66
N TRP A 600 -16.56 8.69 9.34
CA TRP A 600 -16.26 7.52 8.49
C TRP A 600 -15.14 6.64 9.05
N ASN A 601 -14.06 7.27 9.53
CA ASN A 601 -12.88 6.58 10.05
C ASN A 601 -13.13 5.87 11.40
N SER A 602 -14.30 6.05 12.01
CA SER A 602 -14.72 5.27 13.18
C SER A 602 -15.32 3.90 12.82
N GLY A 603 -15.33 3.51 11.55
CA GLY A 603 -15.73 2.16 11.12
C GLY A 603 -14.69 1.08 11.41
N TRP A 604 -13.39 1.40 11.40
CA TRP A 604 -12.29 0.42 11.48
C TRP A 604 -11.03 0.92 12.21
N PRO A 605 -10.27 0.03 12.87
CA PRO A 605 -8.91 0.34 13.31
C PRO A 605 -7.91 0.31 12.14
N MET A 606 -7.30 1.45 11.88
CA MET A 606 -6.26 1.65 10.84
C MET A 606 -4.85 1.26 11.34
N GLY A 607 -4.73 0.12 12.01
CA GLY A 607 -3.49 -0.35 12.64
C GLY A 607 -3.66 -1.66 13.42
N THR A 608 -2.64 -2.02 14.21
CA THR A 608 -2.59 -3.27 15.00
C THR A 608 -3.48 -3.32 16.24
N ASN A 609 -3.99 -2.17 16.70
CA ASN A 609 -4.77 -2.05 17.93
C ASN A 609 -6.27 -2.14 17.62
N ASP A 610 -7.08 -2.60 18.57
CA ASP A 610 -8.54 -2.48 18.47
C ASP A 610 -8.98 -1.02 18.31
N ILE A 611 -10.13 -0.82 17.66
CA ILE A 611 -10.81 0.47 17.68
C ILE A 611 -11.35 0.75 19.10
N THR A 612 -11.41 2.02 19.48
CA THR A 612 -11.95 2.45 20.77
C THR A 612 -12.73 3.74 20.61
N VAL A 613 -13.63 4.01 21.57
CA VAL A 613 -14.45 5.24 21.61
C VAL A 613 -13.67 6.56 21.74
N ALA A 614 -12.34 6.53 21.84
CA ALA A 614 -11.51 7.74 21.91
C ALA A 614 -11.64 8.66 20.67
N SER A 615 -11.93 8.09 19.50
CA SER A 615 -12.25 8.88 18.28
C SER A 615 -13.63 9.53 18.41
N ASP A 616 -14.62 8.77 18.89
CA ASP A 616 -15.99 9.24 19.11
C ASP A 616 -16.07 10.36 20.15
N ASP A 617 -15.41 10.20 21.30
CA ASP A 617 -15.32 11.21 22.35
C ASP A 617 -14.67 12.51 21.84
N ALA A 618 -13.62 12.41 21.02
CA ALA A 618 -12.96 13.57 20.43
C ALA A 618 -13.86 14.31 19.43
N TYR A 619 -14.58 13.59 18.56
CA TYR A 619 -15.54 14.18 17.63
C TYR A 619 -16.72 14.82 18.37
N MET A 620 -17.35 14.12 19.32
CA MET A 620 -18.44 14.65 20.14
C MET A 620 -18.02 15.92 20.90
N ALA A 621 -16.83 15.94 21.51
CA ALA A 621 -16.30 17.12 22.20
C ALA A 621 -16.05 18.32 21.25
N ALA A 622 -15.63 18.06 20.01
CA ALA A 622 -15.38 19.09 19.00
C ALA A 622 -16.67 19.63 18.34
N LEU A 623 -17.68 18.77 18.19
CA LEU A 623 -19.03 19.08 17.69
C LEU A 623 -19.88 19.85 18.72
N GLY A 624 -19.68 19.57 20.01
CA GLY A 624 -20.29 20.30 21.12
C GLY A 624 -21.79 20.02 21.30
N SER A 625 -22.64 20.75 20.57
CA SER A 625 -24.10 20.56 20.56
C SER A 625 -24.65 20.10 19.21
N LYS A 626 -23.77 19.77 18.27
CA LYS A 626 -24.09 19.20 16.96
C LYS A 626 -24.17 17.69 17.06
N GLU A 627 -24.86 17.08 16.10
CA GLU A 627 -25.05 15.63 16.07
C GLU A 627 -23.75 14.91 15.67
N TYR A 628 -23.47 13.79 16.33
CA TYR A 628 -22.38 12.90 15.99
C TYR A 628 -22.94 11.60 15.39
N MET A 629 -22.48 11.22 14.20
CA MET A 629 -22.82 9.94 13.58
C MET A 629 -21.56 9.04 13.53
N PRO A 630 -21.43 8.03 14.39
CA PRO A 630 -20.42 6.99 14.26
C PRO A 630 -20.71 6.06 13.09
N ALA A 631 -19.63 5.58 12.48
CA ALA A 631 -19.64 4.49 11.51
C ALA A 631 -19.44 3.12 12.20
N VAL A 632 -19.95 2.07 11.56
CA VAL A 632 -19.70 0.66 11.92
C VAL A 632 -19.51 -0.19 10.67
N SER A 633 -18.56 -1.12 10.70
CA SER A 633 -18.26 -1.98 9.55
C SER A 633 -17.77 -3.35 9.99
N PRO A 634 -17.99 -4.44 9.22
CA PRO A 634 -17.42 -5.73 9.53
C PRO A 634 -15.96 -5.87 9.04
N PHE A 635 -15.65 -5.42 7.82
CA PHE A 635 -14.41 -5.74 7.12
C PHE A 635 -13.91 -4.55 6.27
N PHE A 636 -12.61 -4.52 5.95
CA PHE A 636 -12.06 -3.67 4.89
C PHE A 636 -10.90 -4.38 4.18
N TYR A 637 -10.99 -4.53 2.85
CA TYR A 637 -9.89 -4.99 2.00
C TYR A 637 -10.05 -4.49 0.57
N THR A 638 -8.97 -3.97 -0.01
CA THR A 638 -8.91 -3.51 -1.39
C THR A 638 -7.61 -3.97 -2.05
N HIS A 639 -7.68 -4.46 -3.28
CA HIS A 639 -6.55 -5.09 -3.99
C HIS A 639 -6.57 -4.80 -5.50
N PHE A 640 -6.29 -3.55 -5.84
CA PHE A 640 -6.18 -3.04 -7.20
C PHE A 640 -4.76 -2.54 -7.47
N GLY A 641 -4.14 -3.06 -8.52
CA GLY A 641 -2.78 -2.68 -8.92
C GLY A 641 -2.66 -1.24 -9.44
N ALA A 642 -1.42 -0.74 -9.50
CA ALA A 642 -1.11 0.64 -9.91
C ALA A 642 -1.72 1.05 -11.25
N ASN A 643 -1.82 0.13 -12.22
CA ASN A 643 -2.40 0.36 -13.55
C ASN A 643 -3.95 0.37 -13.55
N SER A 644 -4.59 0.57 -12.40
CA SER A 644 -6.06 0.57 -12.24
C SER A 644 -6.47 1.63 -11.21
N TRP A 645 -6.89 1.24 -10.01
CA TRP A 645 -7.26 2.17 -8.93
C TRP A 645 -6.10 2.47 -7.96
N ASN A 646 -5.00 1.70 -8.01
CA ASN A 646 -3.85 1.80 -7.11
C ASN A 646 -4.22 1.74 -5.61
N LYS A 647 -5.13 0.82 -5.25
CA LYS A 647 -5.63 0.62 -3.88
C LYS A 647 -5.30 -0.79 -3.41
N ASN A 648 -4.22 -0.95 -2.65
CA ASN A 648 -3.76 -2.26 -2.13
C ASN A 648 -3.51 -2.21 -0.60
N TRP A 649 -4.58 -2.29 0.20
CA TRP A 649 -4.50 -2.27 1.67
C TRP A 649 -5.71 -2.93 2.36
N LEU A 650 -5.61 -3.11 3.68
CA LEU A 650 -6.70 -3.55 4.55
C LEU A 650 -6.72 -2.78 5.87
N TYR A 651 -7.86 -2.80 6.58
CA TYR A 651 -7.95 -2.41 7.98
C TYR A 651 -8.23 -3.64 8.85
N ARG A 652 -7.72 -3.64 10.10
CA ARG A 652 -7.84 -4.80 10.99
C ARG A 652 -9.31 -5.05 11.29
N SER A 653 -9.77 -6.27 11.02
CA SER A 653 -11.19 -6.66 11.07
C SER A 653 -11.45 -7.82 12.06
N ASP A 654 -10.45 -8.08 12.89
CA ASP A 654 -10.37 -9.19 13.85
C ASP A 654 -11.07 -8.88 15.17
N ASP A 655 -10.96 -9.82 16.12
CA ASP A 655 -11.55 -9.75 17.48
C ASP A 655 -13.00 -9.27 17.48
N TRP A 656 -13.73 -9.80 16.51
CA TRP A 656 -15.14 -9.56 16.23
C TRP A 656 -15.48 -8.07 16.09
N LEU A 657 -14.66 -7.29 15.35
CA LEU A 657 -14.85 -5.86 15.07
C LEU A 657 -16.31 -5.43 14.92
N TYR A 658 -17.08 -6.13 14.07
CA TYR A 658 -18.49 -5.79 13.85
C TYR A 658 -19.32 -5.83 15.14
N CYS A 659 -19.10 -6.84 16.00
CA CYS A 659 -19.76 -6.97 17.28
C CYS A 659 -19.29 -5.92 18.29
N THR A 660 -17.97 -5.78 18.46
CA THR A 660 -17.39 -4.87 19.47
C THR A 660 -17.70 -3.41 19.14
N ARG A 661 -17.64 -3.03 17.86
CA ARG A 661 -18.00 -1.68 17.42
C ARG A 661 -19.50 -1.39 17.55
N TRP A 662 -20.38 -2.36 17.29
CA TRP A 662 -21.79 -2.23 17.62
C TRP A 662 -22.02 -2.09 19.13
N GLU A 663 -21.35 -2.89 19.96
CA GLU A 663 -21.42 -2.84 21.43
C GLU A 663 -21.01 -1.44 21.97
N ASP A 664 -19.94 -0.84 21.44
CA ASP A 664 -19.51 0.54 21.73
C ASP A 664 -20.59 1.57 21.38
N ILE A 665 -21.13 1.50 20.15
CA ILE A 665 -22.15 2.45 19.66
C ILE A 665 -23.44 2.34 20.48
N ILE A 666 -23.80 1.12 20.91
CA ILE A 666 -24.93 0.89 21.83
C ILE A 666 -24.61 1.46 23.22
N ALA A 667 -23.39 1.37 23.71
CA ALA A 667 -22.98 1.92 25.00
C ALA A 667 -22.97 3.46 25.05
N MET A 668 -22.84 4.14 23.91
CA MET A 668 -22.91 5.61 23.80
C MET A 668 -24.21 6.17 23.18
N ARG A 669 -25.23 5.32 22.96
CA ARG A 669 -26.51 5.71 22.32
C ARG A 669 -27.27 6.87 22.98
N ASP A 670 -27.04 7.15 24.26
CA ASP A 670 -27.67 8.30 24.91
C ASP A 670 -27.12 9.65 24.39
N SER A 671 -25.94 9.64 23.75
CA SER A 671 -25.29 10.78 23.09
C SER A 671 -25.43 10.78 21.56
N VAL A 672 -25.95 9.70 20.95
CA VAL A 672 -25.87 9.43 19.50
C VAL A 672 -27.23 8.96 18.97
N LYS A 673 -27.89 9.75 18.11
CA LYS A 673 -29.21 9.38 17.55
C LYS A 673 -29.12 8.54 16.27
N MET A 674 -28.00 8.56 15.57
CA MET A 674 -27.85 7.91 14.26
C MET A 674 -26.52 7.17 14.13
N THR A 675 -26.48 6.10 13.34
CA THR A 675 -25.23 5.43 12.93
C THR A 675 -25.35 4.93 11.50
N GLU A 676 -24.23 4.84 10.78
CA GLU A 676 -24.17 4.40 9.39
C GLU A 676 -23.27 3.17 9.23
N ILE A 677 -23.84 2.10 8.66
CA ILE A 677 -23.11 0.88 8.33
C ILE A 677 -22.31 1.13 7.04
N LEU A 678 -20.99 0.99 7.13
CA LEU A 678 -20.09 1.03 5.99
C LEU A 678 -19.76 -0.41 5.59
N THR A 679 -20.31 -0.97 4.52
CA THR A 679 -21.28 -0.42 3.56
C THR A 679 -22.37 -1.43 3.25
N TRP A 680 -23.38 -1.07 2.45
CA TRP A 680 -24.30 -2.03 1.87
C TRP A 680 -23.65 -2.82 0.72
N ASN A 681 -22.95 -2.14 -0.20
CA ASN A 681 -22.51 -2.73 -1.48
C ASN A 681 -21.17 -2.19 -2.03
N ASP A 682 -20.24 -1.67 -1.21
CA ASP A 682 -18.89 -1.36 -1.71
C ASP A 682 -18.03 -2.63 -1.81
N TYR A 683 -18.12 -3.25 -2.98
CA TYR A 683 -17.33 -4.41 -3.38
C TYR A 683 -15.83 -4.09 -3.55
N GLY A 684 -15.46 -2.84 -3.83
CA GLY A 684 -14.06 -2.44 -4.06
C GLY A 684 -13.25 -2.31 -2.77
N GLU A 685 -13.92 -2.12 -1.64
CA GLU A 685 -13.32 -2.06 -0.29
C GLU A 685 -13.69 -3.26 0.60
N SER A 686 -14.38 -4.27 0.05
CA SER A 686 -14.85 -5.48 0.75
C SER A 686 -15.72 -5.22 1.99
N SER A 687 -16.27 -4.02 2.14
CA SER A 687 -16.99 -3.59 3.36
C SER A 687 -18.50 -3.87 3.33
N TYR A 688 -19.01 -4.38 2.22
CA TYR A 688 -20.42 -4.68 1.98
C TYR A 688 -21.00 -5.69 2.98
N ILE A 689 -22.26 -5.50 3.39
CA ILE A 689 -23.08 -6.54 4.05
C ILE A 689 -24.23 -7.07 3.17
N GLY A 690 -24.54 -6.38 2.08
CA GLY A 690 -25.60 -6.72 1.14
C GLY A 690 -25.27 -7.90 0.22
N PRO A 691 -26.17 -8.24 -0.71
CA PRO A 691 -25.89 -9.23 -1.75
C PRO A 691 -24.83 -8.69 -2.72
N ILE A 692 -24.08 -9.60 -3.35
CA ILE A 692 -23.22 -9.26 -4.49
C ILE A 692 -24.11 -9.26 -5.75
N ASP A 693 -24.49 -8.07 -6.21
CA ASP A 693 -25.32 -7.83 -7.40
C ASP A 693 -24.87 -6.52 -8.09
N GLY A 694 -25.25 -6.33 -9.36
CA GLY A 694 -25.01 -5.09 -10.09
C GLY A 694 -23.71 -5.07 -10.89
N ALA A 695 -23.01 -3.94 -10.85
CA ALA A 695 -21.71 -3.74 -11.49
C ALA A 695 -20.62 -3.65 -10.41
N LEU A 696 -19.78 -4.68 -10.34
CA LEU A 696 -18.58 -4.67 -9.50
C LEU A 696 -17.51 -3.74 -10.12
N PRO A 697 -16.73 -3.00 -9.32
CA PRO A 697 -15.56 -2.28 -9.82
C PRO A 697 -14.56 -3.27 -10.45
N ALA A 698 -14.19 -3.05 -11.71
CA ALA A 698 -13.42 -4.02 -12.49
C ALA A 698 -12.08 -4.39 -11.81
N GLY A 699 -11.86 -5.70 -11.61
CA GLY A 699 -10.77 -6.28 -10.84
C GLY A 699 -11.21 -6.83 -9.47
N SER A 700 -12.29 -6.30 -8.87
CA SER A 700 -12.77 -6.75 -7.55
C SER A 700 -13.35 -8.16 -7.55
N GLU A 701 -13.83 -8.65 -8.70
CA GLU A 701 -14.25 -10.04 -8.87
C GLU A 701 -13.18 -11.05 -8.39
N THR A 702 -11.89 -10.69 -8.46
CA THR A 702 -10.78 -11.53 -7.98
C THR A 702 -10.73 -11.75 -6.47
N PHE A 703 -11.37 -10.88 -5.68
CA PHE A 703 -11.45 -10.99 -4.21
C PHE A 703 -12.88 -10.99 -3.64
N VAL A 704 -13.89 -10.71 -4.46
CA VAL A 704 -15.32 -10.66 -4.11
C VAL A 704 -16.06 -11.95 -4.50
N ASP A 705 -15.69 -12.63 -5.59
CA ASP A 705 -16.43 -13.81 -6.06
C ASP A 705 -16.37 -14.96 -5.03
N GLY A 706 -17.55 -15.32 -4.50
CA GLY A 706 -17.71 -16.34 -3.46
C GLY A 706 -17.69 -15.82 -2.01
N PHE A 707 -17.34 -14.54 -1.79
CA PHE A 707 -17.22 -13.92 -0.48
C PHE A 707 -18.50 -13.13 -0.12
N THR A 708 -19.64 -13.81 0.01
CA THR A 708 -20.89 -13.14 0.43
C THR A 708 -20.88 -12.86 1.94
N HIS A 709 -21.34 -11.67 2.34
CA HIS A 709 -21.40 -11.25 3.75
C HIS A 709 -22.83 -11.24 4.32
N THR A 710 -23.83 -11.66 3.53
CA THR A 710 -25.26 -11.64 3.90
C THR A 710 -25.61 -12.48 5.13
N ALA A 711 -24.77 -13.44 5.51
CA ALA A 711 -24.86 -14.19 6.77
C ALA A 711 -24.71 -13.30 8.03
N LEU A 712 -24.31 -12.02 7.89
CA LEU A 712 -24.29 -11.05 8.98
C LEU A 712 -25.67 -10.45 9.32
N TYR A 713 -26.72 -10.63 8.49
CA TYR A 713 -28.01 -9.93 8.68
C TYR A 713 -28.69 -10.17 10.04
N SER A 714 -28.61 -11.39 10.59
CA SER A 714 -29.14 -11.74 11.91
C SER A 714 -28.41 -10.99 13.04
N LEU A 715 -27.09 -10.85 12.90
CA LEU A 715 -26.21 -10.10 13.79
C LEU A 715 -26.45 -8.58 13.68
N THR A 716 -26.59 -8.05 12.45
CA THR A 716 -26.98 -6.67 12.19
C THR A 716 -28.35 -6.36 12.83
N TYR A 717 -29.35 -7.24 12.64
CA TYR A 717 -30.68 -7.08 13.25
C TYR A 717 -30.62 -7.06 14.78
N TYR A 718 -29.81 -7.93 15.38
CA TYR A 718 -29.62 -8.00 16.84
C TYR A 718 -29.08 -6.68 17.41
N TYR A 719 -28.00 -6.14 16.84
CA TYR A 719 -27.38 -4.91 17.31
C TYR A 719 -28.15 -3.64 16.90
N ALA A 720 -28.65 -3.56 15.67
CA ALA A 720 -29.49 -2.44 15.22
C ALA A 720 -30.75 -2.30 16.09
N THR A 721 -31.40 -3.42 16.45
CA THR A 721 -32.55 -3.40 17.38
C THR A 721 -32.17 -2.91 18.76
N ALA A 722 -30.99 -3.28 19.28
CA ALA A 722 -30.50 -2.82 20.58
C ALA A 722 -30.22 -1.30 20.58
N PHE A 723 -29.50 -0.79 19.57
CA PHE A 723 -29.27 0.63 19.37
C PHE A 723 -30.58 1.41 19.22
N LYS A 724 -31.56 0.85 18.49
CA LYS A 724 -32.84 1.52 18.20
C LYS A 724 -33.80 1.56 19.39
N THR A 725 -33.88 0.47 20.16
CA THR A 725 -34.93 0.30 21.20
C THR A 725 -34.43 0.47 22.63
N GLY A 726 -33.12 0.47 22.87
CA GLY A 726 -32.56 0.42 24.22
C GLY A 726 -32.60 -0.97 24.86
N ALA A 727 -32.81 -2.04 24.08
CA ALA A 727 -32.79 -3.42 24.56
C ALA A 727 -32.39 -4.41 23.44
N TYR A 728 -31.48 -5.33 23.75
CA TYR A 728 -31.18 -6.45 22.85
C TYR A 728 -32.44 -7.32 22.62
N PRO A 729 -32.76 -7.71 21.38
CA PRO A 729 -33.88 -8.59 21.11
C PRO A 729 -33.62 -9.99 21.66
N ALA A 730 -34.69 -10.69 22.05
CA ALA A 730 -34.59 -12.07 22.48
C ALA A 730 -34.16 -12.97 21.31
N ILE A 731 -33.14 -13.81 21.55
CA ILE A 731 -32.71 -14.84 20.60
C ILE A 731 -33.75 -15.96 20.63
N THR A 732 -34.42 -16.20 19.50
CA THR A 732 -35.57 -17.13 19.38
C THR A 732 -35.29 -18.37 18.53
N ALA A 733 -34.15 -18.40 17.83
CA ALA A 733 -33.62 -19.54 17.09
C ALA A 733 -32.13 -19.69 17.43
N ASP A 734 -31.60 -20.91 17.28
CA ASP A 734 -30.17 -21.17 17.46
C ASP A 734 -29.44 -20.94 16.13
N GLU A 735 -28.39 -20.15 16.18
CA GLU A 735 -27.65 -19.74 14.98
C GLU A 735 -26.16 -19.63 15.29
N ILE A 736 -25.33 -20.20 14.41
CA ILE A 736 -23.89 -19.96 14.40
C ILE A 736 -23.54 -19.19 13.14
N ILE A 737 -22.83 -18.08 13.31
CA ILE A 737 -22.34 -17.18 12.25
C ILE A 737 -20.82 -17.22 12.33
N MET A 738 -20.13 -17.39 11.21
CA MET A 738 -18.70 -17.73 11.18
C MET A 738 -17.98 -16.99 10.05
N TRP A 739 -16.76 -16.51 10.30
CA TRP A 739 -15.94 -15.87 9.28
C TRP A 739 -14.44 -16.08 9.41
N ALA A 740 -13.74 -16.12 8.27
CA ALA A 740 -12.30 -16.31 8.15
C ALA A 740 -11.73 -15.76 6.83
N ARG A 741 -10.47 -15.34 6.84
CA ARG A 741 -9.69 -15.10 5.61
C ARG A 741 -9.27 -16.44 4.97
N PRO A 742 -9.10 -16.52 3.64
CA PRO A 742 -8.80 -17.77 2.93
C PRO A 742 -7.35 -18.25 3.05
N HIS A 743 -6.43 -17.45 3.60
CA HIS A 743 -5.03 -17.84 3.80
C HIS A 743 -4.40 -17.13 5.01
N PRO A 744 -3.27 -17.64 5.57
CA PRO A 744 -2.51 -16.96 6.61
C PRO A 744 -2.13 -15.53 6.22
N HIS A 745 -2.12 -14.61 7.17
CA HIS A 745 -1.72 -13.21 6.91
C HIS A 745 -0.28 -13.13 6.37
N ASP A 746 0.57 -14.05 6.81
CA ASP A 746 1.98 -14.15 6.42
C ASP A 746 2.25 -15.06 5.21
N ALA A 747 1.21 -15.58 4.55
CA ALA A 747 1.38 -16.47 3.38
C ALA A 747 2.03 -15.74 2.20
N THR A 748 2.76 -16.47 1.36
CA THR A 748 3.31 -15.93 0.10
C THR A 748 2.44 -16.39 -1.06
N ALA A 749 1.81 -15.45 -1.75
CA ALA A 749 1.09 -15.73 -2.98
C ALA A 749 2.05 -16.11 -4.12
N SER A 750 1.72 -17.17 -4.85
CA SER A 750 2.62 -17.80 -5.84
C SER A 750 2.60 -17.16 -7.23
N SER A 751 1.60 -16.33 -7.55
CA SER A 751 1.42 -15.71 -8.86
C SER A 751 0.66 -14.38 -8.75
N ASP A 752 1.09 -13.51 -7.85
CA ASP A 752 0.50 -12.19 -7.62
C ASP A 752 1.38 -11.06 -8.18
N SER A 753 0.79 -10.17 -8.99
CA SER A 753 1.48 -9.04 -9.63
C SER A 753 1.17 -7.68 -8.98
N ILE A 754 0.31 -7.64 -7.97
CA ILE A 754 -0.09 -6.44 -7.23
C ILE A 754 0.69 -6.35 -5.91
N GLY A 755 1.05 -7.51 -5.33
CA GLY A 755 1.86 -7.63 -4.12
C GLY A 755 1.02 -7.63 -2.84
N ARG A 756 1.65 -7.96 -1.71
CA ARG A 756 0.97 -8.11 -0.41
C ARG A 756 0.39 -6.74 0.04
N PRO A 757 -0.89 -6.65 0.43
CA PRO A 757 -1.55 -5.38 0.78
C PRO A 757 -0.91 -4.68 1.97
N THR A 758 -0.93 -3.34 1.99
CA THR A 758 -0.55 -2.57 3.18
C THR A 758 -1.48 -2.92 4.35
N GLY A 759 -0.94 -3.10 5.54
CA GLY A 759 -1.70 -3.54 6.72
C GLY A 759 -1.87 -5.07 6.85
N TRP A 760 -1.29 -5.87 5.94
CA TRP A 760 -1.29 -7.35 6.03
C TRP A 760 -0.83 -7.91 7.39
N SER A 761 0.02 -7.19 8.12
CA SER A 761 0.56 -7.59 9.43
C SER A 761 -0.27 -7.12 10.62
N TYR A 762 -1.41 -6.47 10.40
CA TYR A 762 -2.30 -6.03 11.46
C TYR A 762 -3.30 -7.11 11.91
N THR A 763 -3.35 -8.26 11.23
CA THR A 763 -4.53 -9.14 11.22
C THR A 763 -4.22 -10.59 11.59
N ASP A 764 -5.08 -11.22 12.39
CA ASP A 764 -4.79 -12.46 13.11
C ASP A 764 -5.42 -13.71 12.46
N ASP A 765 -4.73 -14.86 12.45
CA ASP A 765 -5.16 -16.07 11.72
C ASP A 765 -6.15 -16.96 12.52
N TYR A 766 -7.33 -16.41 12.85
CA TYR A 766 -8.41 -17.12 13.55
C TYR A 766 -9.68 -17.30 12.71
N LEU A 767 -10.37 -18.41 12.95
CA LEU A 767 -11.77 -18.61 12.60
C LEU A 767 -12.60 -17.93 13.69
N TYR A 768 -13.21 -16.79 13.36
CA TYR A 768 -14.13 -16.09 14.24
C TYR A 768 -15.53 -16.68 14.10
N ALA A 769 -16.23 -16.80 15.21
CA ALA A 769 -17.62 -17.21 15.24
C ALA A 769 -18.42 -16.44 16.30
N VAL A 770 -19.72 -16.33 16.05
CA VAL A 770 -20.74 -15.89 17.00
C VAL A 770 -21.77 -17.00 17.12
N ALA A 771 -21.96 -17.49 18.33
CA ALA A 771 -23.02 -18.44 18.67
C ALA A 771 -24.17 -17.69 19.36
N MET A 772 -25.30 -17.58 18.65
CA MET A 772 -26.56 -17.07 19.18
C MET A 772 -27.39 -18.27 19.64
N THR A 773 -27.66 -18.35 20.95
CA THR A 773 -28.32 -19.52 21.55
C THR A 773 -29.55 -19.15 22.37
N THR A 774 -30.62 -19.93 22.16
CA THR A 774 -31.91 -19.81 22.88
C THR A 774 -31.86 -20.34 24.31
N ASP A 775 -30.96 -21.27 24.58
CA ASP A 775 -30.79 -22.01 25.83
C ASP A 775 -29.33 -22.51 25.94
N ALA A 776 -28.84 -22.82 27.14
CA ALA A 776 -27.43 -23.23 27.34
C ALA A 776 -27.05 -24.44 26.45
N ALA A 777 -25.85 -24.40 25.84
CA ALA A 777 -25.47 -25.31 24.77
C ALA A 777 -23.97 -25.65 24.74
N THR A 778 -23.63 -26.65 23.94
CA THR A 778 -22.25 -26.98 23.56
C THR A 778 -22.02 -26.52 22.13
N VAL A 779 -20.99 -25.73 21.88
CA VAL A 779 -20.61 -25.26 20.54
C VAL A 779 -19.28 -25.90 20.14
N THR A 780 -19.24 -26.55 18.98
CA THR A 780 -18.00 -27.11 18.42
C THR A 780 -17.63 -26.32 17.17
N LEU A 781 -16.38 -25.87 17.08
CA LEU A 781 -15.80 -25.19 15.91
C LEU A 781 -14.69 -26.06 15.31
N THR A 782 -14.58 -26.07 13.99
CA THR A 782 -13.55 -26.80 13.24
C THR A 782 -13.01 -25.95 12.10
N SER A 783 -11.68 -25.94 11.94
CA SER A 783 -10.96 -25.42 10.79
C SER A 783 -9.87 -26.43 10.43
N GLY A 784 -9.97 -27.08 9.27
CA GLY A 784 -8.98 -28.08 8.82
C GLY A 784 -8.77 -29.21 9.84
N SER A 785 -7.59 -29.23 10.47
CA SER A 785 -7.24 -30.19 11.53
C SER A 785 -7.50 -29.71 12.97
N THR A 786 -7.85 -28.43 13.15
CA THR A 786 -8.14 -27.83 14.46
C THR A 786 -9.63 -27.98 14.76
N THR A 787 -9.95 -28.55 15.92
CA THR A 787 -11.34 -28.61 16.45
C THR A 787 -11.32 -28.31 17.94
N GLU A 788 -12.14 -27.35 18.37
CA GLU A 788 -12.37 -27.06 19.80
C GLU A 788 -13.85 -27.13 20.15
N THR A 789 -14.17 -27.15 21.45
CA THR A 789 -15.55 -27.27 21.93
C THR A 789 -15.76 -26.48 23.22
N PHE A 790 -16.76 -25.62 23.17
CA PHE A 790 -17.08 -24.61 24.16
C PHE A 790 -18.42 -24.93 24.84
N SER A 791 -18.56 -24.56 26.11
CA SER A 791 -19.87 -24.56 26.80
C SER A 791 -20.35 -23.13 26.91
N VAL A 792 -21.50 -22.82 26.29
CA VAL A 792 -22.05 -21.46 26.22
C VAL A 792 -23.35 -21.35 27.00
N SER A 793 -23.61 -20.16 27.55
CA SER A 793 -24.91 -19.81 28.13
C SER A 793 -25.86 -19.31 27.04
N ALA A 794 -27.17 -19.35 27.33
CA ALA A 794 -28.18 -18.68 26.50
C ALA A 794 -27.81 -17.20 26.27
N GLY A 795 -27.98 -16.71 25.06
CA GLY A 795 -27.48 -15.39 24.63
C GLY A 795 -26.48 -15.48 23.47
N LEU A 796 -25.77 -14.38 23.24
CA LEU A 796 -24.73 -14.25 22.22
C LEU A 796 -23.35 -14.49 22.86
N THR A 797 -22.59 -15.46 22.32
CA THR A 797 -21.20 -15.71 22.70
C THR A 797 -20.28 -15.59 21.48
N LYS A 798 -19.19 -14.82 21.63
CA LYS A 798 -18.12 -14.64 20.66
C LYS A 798 -17.04 -15.72 20.91
N LEU A 799 -16.68 -16.47 19.88
CA LEU A 799 -15.81 -17.65 19.96
C LEU A 799 -14.75 -17.60 18.85
N LYS A 800 -13.53 -18.06 19.10
CA LYS A 800 -12.49 -18.19 18.06
C LYS A 800 -11.58 -19.40 18.26
N ILE A 801 -11.12 -19.98 17.14
CA ILE A 801 -10.09 -21.03 17.09
C ILE A 801 -9.02 -20.68 16.05
N ALA A 802 -7.80 -21.19 16.22
CA ALA A 802 -6.74 -20.97 15.22
C ALA A 802 -7.07 -21.68 13.89
N LEU A 803 -6.83 -20.99 12.77
CA LEU A 803 -7.06 -21.56 11.44
C LEU A 803 -6.07 -22.68 11.13
N SER A 804 -6.55 -23.74 10.46
CA SER A 804 -5.74 -24.83 9.92
C SER A 804 -6.24 -25.22 8.53
N ALA A 805 -5.33 -25.72 7.68
CA ALA A 805 -5.56 -25.91 6.26
C ALA A 805 -6.72 -26.90 5.99
N GLY A 806 -7.68 -26.47 5.16
CA GLY A 806 -8.91 -27.20 4.89
C GLY A 806 -10.16 -26.31 5.04
N SER A 807 -11.34 -26.94 5.06
CA SER A 807 -12.61 -26.24 5.20
C SER A 807 -12.93 -25.84 6.65
N ILE A 808 -13.98 -25.04 6.84
CA ILE A 808 -14.49 -24.60 8.14
C ILE A 808 -15.90 -25.13 8.38
N SER A 809 -16.18 -25.50 9.62
CA SER A 809 -17.52 -25.91 10.07
C SER A 809 -17.73 -25.60 11.54
N GLY A 810 -18.99 -25.44 11.94
CA GLY A 810 -19.37 -25.19 13.32
C GLY A 810 -20.76 -25.74 13.63
N SER A 811 -21.00 -26.12 14.87
CA SER A 811 -22.29 -26.67 15.30
C SER A 811 -22.62 -26.31 16.74
N ILE A 812 -23.92 -26.12 16.98
CA ILE A 812 -24.53 -25.91 18.29
C ILE A 812 -25.30 -27.19 18.63
N SER A 813 -25.06 -27.74 19.82
CA SER A 813 -25.64 -29.00 20.28
C SER A 813 -26.19 -28.93 21.69
N ARG A 814 -27.30 -29.61 21.96
CA ARG A 814 -27.89 -29.81 23.30
C ARG A 814 -28.21 -31.27 23.56
N SER A 815 -27.80 -31.76 24.74
CA SER A 815 -28.01 -33.15 25.18
C SER A 815 -27.58 -34.20 24.14
N GLY A 816 -26.53 -33.91 23.35
CA GLY A 816 -26.01 -34.78 22.30
C GLY A 816 -26.71 -34.67 20.93
N ASN A 817 -27.67 -33.75 20.75
CA ASN A 817 -28.33 -33.49 19.47
C ASN A 817 -27.87 -32.13 18.92
N THR A 818 -27.44 -32.10 17.65
CA THR A 818 -27.22 -30.84 16.92
C THR A 818 -28.54 -30.10 16.75
N VAL A 819 -28.57 -28.81 17.09
CA VAL A 819 -29.73 -27.93 16.93
C VAL A 819 -29.53 -26.90 15.80
N ALA A 820 -28.28 -26.54 15.53
CA ALA A 820 -27.86 -25.71 14.40
C ALA A 820 -26.45 -26.11 13.95
N SER A 821 -26.15 -26.01 12.66
CA SER A 821 -24.81 -26.32 12.13
C SER A 821 -24.57 -25.67 10.78
N TYR A 822 -23.32 -25.27 10.53
CA TYR A 822 -22.81 -24.83 9.25
C TYR A 822 -21.55 -25.63 8.87
N ASP A 823 -21.41 -25.95 7.59
CA ASP A 823 -20.23 -26.59 7.01
C ASP A 823 -20.03 -25.98 5.62
N ALA A 824 -18.90 -25.30 5.40
CA ALA A 824 -18.60 -24.69 4.12
C ALA A 824 -18.26 -25.74 3.04
N GLY A 825 -17.87 -26.97 3.43
CA GLY A 825 -17.53 -28.04 2.49
C GLY A 825 -16.45 -27.61 1.50
N SER A 826 -16.84 -27.40 0.24
CA SER A 826 -15.97 -26.91 -0.84
C SER A 826 -16.24 -25.47 -1.30
N THR A 827 -17.07 -24.69 -0.62
CA THR A 827 -17.28 -23.25 -0.94
C THR A 827 -16.18 -22.37 -0.35
N PHE A 828 -15.55 -22.82 0.74
CA PHE A 828 -14.37 -22.21 1.35
C PHE A 828 -13.28 -23.25 1.60
N THR A 829 -12.03 -22.82 1.58
CA THR A 829 -10.87 -23.61 2.07
C THR A 829 -9.76 -22.66 2.47
N TYR A 830 -9.29 -22.80 3.70
CA TYR A 830 -8.07 -22.14 4.18
C TYR A 830 -6.84 -22.81 3.54
N THR A 831 -6.03 -22.03 2.81
CA THR A 831 -4.80 -22.51 2.14
C THR A 831 -3.56 -21.82 2.69
N THR A 832 -2.50 -22.59 2.95
CA THR A 832 -1.18 -22.05 3.31
C THR A 832 -0.35 -21.62 2.10
N SER A 833 -0.89 -21.75 0.89
CA SER A 833 -0.21 -21.45 -0.37
C SER A 833 -1.21 -20.88 -1.38
N PRO A 834 -1.59 -19.60 -1.23
CA PRO A 834 -2.52 -18.94 -2.14
C PRO A 834 -1.88 -18.67 -3.52
N THR A 835 -2.73 -18.48 -4.53
CA THR A 835 -2.29 -18.10 -5.88
C THR A 835 -2.08 -16.59 -6.00
N THR A 836 -3.07 -15.84 -5.54
CA THR A 836 -3.10 -14.37 -5.38
C THR A 836 -3.48 -14.03 -3.94
N TYR A 837 -3.22 -12.81 -3.50
CA TYR A 837 -3.67 -12.35 -2.18
C TYR A 837 -5.18 -12.12 -2.16
N ASN A 838 -5.83 -12.64 -1.12
CA ASN A 838 -7.20 -12.26 -0.78
C ASN A 838 -7.37 -12.21 0.74
N PHE A 839 -7.52 -11.01 1.29
CA PHE A 839 -7.77 -10.77 2.70
C PHE A 839 -9.25 -10.45 3.00
N ASN A 840 -10.14 -10.59 2.01
CA ASN A 840 -11.58 -10.57 2.24
C ASN A 840 -12.00 -11.74 3.15
N TYR A 841 -13.06 -11.57 3.92
CA TYR A 841 -13.53 -12.56 4.89
C TYR A 841 -14.69 -13.35 4.31
N PHE A 842 -14.50 -14.66 4.14
CA PHE A 842 -15.63 -15.52 3.83
C PHE A 842 -16.55 -15.58 5.05
N VAL A 843 -17.86 -15.39 4.87
CA VAL A 843 -18.86 -15.50 5.95
C VAL A 843 -19.89 -16.57 5.61
N GLY A 844 -20.29 -17.35 6.61
CA GLY A 844 -21.39 -18.31 6.51
C GLY A 844 -22.14 -18.48 7.82
N SER A 845 -23.39 -18.94 7.76
CA SER A 845 -24.20 -19.19 8.95
C SER A 845 -25.04 -20.47 8.83
N SER A 846 -25.50 -21.00 9.96
CA SER A 846 -26.46 -22.12 9.97
C SER A 846 -27.89 -21.75 9.56
N SER A 847 -28.09 -20.52 9.07
CA SER A 847 -29.37 -19.90 8.68
C SER A 847 -29.44 -19.51 7.20
N SER A 848 -28.29 -19.51 6.50
CA SER A 848 -28.13 -19.15 5.07
C SER A 848 -28.25 -20.36 4.13
#